data_AF-A0A954VNF6-F1
#
_entry.id   AF-A0A954VNF6-F1
#
_cell.length_a   1.000
_cell.length_b   1.000
_cell.length_c   1.000
_cell.angle_alpha   90.00
_cell.angle_beta   90.00
_cell.angle_gamma   90.00
#
_symmetry.space_group_name_H-M   'P 1'
#
loop_
_entity.id
_entity.type
_entity.pdbx_description
1 polymer ?
#
loop_
_entity_poly.entity_id
_entity_poly.type
_entity_poly.pdbx_seq_one_letter_code
_entity_poly.pdbx_strand_id
1 'polypeptide(L)'
;MANYEGSLHSMGELLQELYPICRSITGNGVRQTLEIIARVLPELRMHEVPSGTRVFDWIIPPEWNIQDAYLENESGERLIDFKNQNLHVVSYSTAIDRQLTWQELIPKLYSLPQKPTWIPYRTSYYKRDWGICLTHQQLQTLDQESQYRVRIDSQLNEHGSLSYGELFLPGRLRDEFIFSAHICHPSMANDNLSAIVVAMLLASKLAQKSRRYSYRFLFAPGTIGCLTWLAQNRRAWSSIRGGLVLALLGDSNPLTYKRSRHAMSRIDLLVQDHLTKHDEQGRILSFAPTGYDERQFGSQEINLPVGRLTRSQEGEYQEYHSSGDNLSFIKPEALTNSLCFLEGILDSLESDRVYRSVVTTGEVQLGRHGLYDLPVGSSGICSSEQRLAIQWTLNLANGQLGLQQIATCSRLPLETHAKAADLLLDHQLIEETDSLNQNKPINHGSLKSIPKPSSVALALSAHAHDVIPGGCHTYAKGDDQYPENAPRFIESGRGCHVYDSDGNRFIEYGMGLRSVGLGHAYPAVCQAAARQMLLGSNFTRPATIELQAAEALREIIPNAEMVKFTKNGSDATTAAVKLARAFTGRDRVVICREHPFFSTDDWFIGTTPMNAGIPDAIRELTTFFAYNQIESLLEQFRKFPNQISCVILEAATTSEPEGNFLIEVQEICRSEGAVLVLDEMITGFRWHLGGAQAEYGIIPDLSTFGKALGNGFAVAALTGRREIMQLGGLQHADPRVFLLSSTHGAETLALAAAMENIAIYRSEPVIEALYRQGRRLRDGLQSIIRDLCLENHFLVLGRDCNLVFATLDQQLNRSQAFRTLVLQELIRRGVLAPSLVVSYSHTDADIDYTISAFAEALEVYKLALRHGVEMYLEGRPSKPVFRQFN
;
A
#
# COMPACT_ATOMS: atom_id res chain seq x y z
N MET A 1 -7.55 -10.69 39.23
CA MET A 1 -8.95 -11.20 39.37
C MET A 1 -9.73 -10.56 40.53
N ALA A 2 -9.15 -9.74 41.42
CA ALA A 2 -9.88 -9.21 42.60
C ALA A 2 -10.58 -7.82 42.43
N ASN A 3 -10.49 -7.16 41.28
CA ASN A 3 -11.06 -5.81 41.07
C ASN A 3 -12.26 -5.74 40.08
N TYR A 4 -12.78 -6.87 39.60
CA TYR A 4 -13.79 -6.89 38.52
C TYR A 4 -15.26 -6.95 38.99
N GLU A 5 -15.54 -7.41 40.21
CA GLU A 5 -16.91 -7.67 40.68
C GLU A 5 -17.79 -6.41 40.77
N GLY A 6 -17.22 -5.23 41.05
CA GLY A 6 -17.98 -3.98 41.13
C GLY A 6 -18.45 -3.42 39.78
N SER A 7 -17.80 -3.76 38.67
CA SER A 7 -18.15 -3.25 37.33
C SER A 7 -19.22 -4.07 36.61
N LEU A 8 -19.26 -5.39 36.84
CA LEU A 8 -20.22 -6.31 36.24
C LEU A 8 -21.66 -6.06 36.72
N HIS A 9 -21.84 -5.71 38.00
CA HIS A 9 -23.16 -5.36 38.54
C HIS A 9 -23.76 -4.14 37.83
N SER A 10 -22.94 -3.14 37.48
CA SER A 10 -23.39 -1.93 36.77
C SER A 10 -23.73 -2.15 35.28
N MET A 11 -23.07 -3.12 34.60
CA MET A 11 -23.40 -3.46 33.21
C MET A 11 -24.79 -4.10 33.09
N GLY A 12 -25.10 -5.04 33.98
CA GLY A 12 -26.38 -5.76 33.96
C GLY A 12 -27.57 -4.84 34.16
N GLU A 13 -27.47 -3.88 35.10
CA GLU A 13 -28.50 -2.88 35.37
C GLU A 13 -28.74 -1.97 34.16
N LEU A 14 -27.67 -1.45 33.53
CA LEU A 14 -27.78 -0.61 32.34
C LEU A 14 -28.42 -1.35 31.17
N LEU A 15 -28.05 -2.61 30.96
CA LEU A 15 -28.65 -3.46 29.94
C LEU A 15 -30.15 -3.65 30.19
N GLN A 16 -30.54 -3.96 31.43
CA GLN A 16 -31.96 -4.15 31.80
C GLN A 16 -32.78 -2.87 31.64
N GLU A 17 -32.20 -1.71 31.97
CA GLU A 17 -32.89 -0.42 31.86
C GLU A 17 -33.04 0.04 30.40
N LEU A 18 -31.99 -0.14 29.58
CA LEU A 18 -31.98 0.30 28.19
C LEU A 18 -32.70 -0.68 27.26
N TYR A 19 -32.72 -1.98 27.57
CA TYR A 19 -33.32 -3.00 26.71
C TYR A 19 -34.78 -2.73 26.32
N PRO A 20 -35.73 -2.41 27.23
CA PRO A 20 -37.15 -2.25 26.88
C PRO A 20 -37.46 -0.99 26.04
N ILE A 21 -36.53 -0.04 25.93
CA ILE A 21 -36.76 1.23 25.26
C ILE A 21 -36.93 1.03 23.74
N CYS A 22 -38.03 1.52 23.19
CA CYS A 22 -38.31 1.49 21.76
C CYS A 22 -37.52 2.58 21.03
N ARG A 23 -36.24 2.33 20.75
CA ARG A 23 -35.41 3.18 19.90
C ARG A 23 -35.79 3.04 18.42
N SER A 24 -35.44 4.07 17.66
CA SER A 24 -35.45 4.10 16.20
C SER A 24 -34.37 5.07 15.72
N ILE A 25 -34.37 5.49 14.46
CA ILE A 25 -33.44 6.51 13.97
C ILE A 25 -33.76 7.94 14.48
N THR A 26 -34.92 8.14 15.11
CA THR A 26 -35.34 9.39 15.78
C THR A 26 -36.30 9.04 16.95
N GLY A 27 -36.78 10.06 17.67
CA GLY A 27 -37.88 9.92 18.62
C GLY A 27 -37.48 9.82 20.09
N ASN A 28 -38.49 9.79 20.96
CA ASN A 28 -38.33 9.81 22.42
C ASN A 28 -37.57 8.61 22.96
N GLY A 29 -37.62 7.44 22.30
CA GLY A 29 -36.80 6.29 22.71
C GLY A 29 -35.29 6.56 22.58
N VAL A 30 -34.89 7.34 21.56
CA VAL A 30 -33.50 7.81 21.42
C VAL A 30 -33.17 8.83 22.51
N ARG A 31 -34.08 9.79 22.78
CA ARG A 31 -33.90 10.78 23.86
C ARG A 31 -33.76 10.13 25.23
N GLN A 32 -34.66 9.21 25.58
CA GLN A 32 -34.61 8.46 26.83
C GLN A 32 -33.30 7.66 26.95
N THR A 33 -32.85 7.06 25.85
CA THR A 33 -31.54 6.37 25.80
C THR A 33 -30.40 7.35 26.07
N LEU A 34 -30.40 8.53 25.44
CA LEU A 34 -29.40 9.57 25.65
C LEU A 34 -29.44 10.16 27.06
N GLU A 35 -30.62 10.31 27.67
CA GLU A 35 -30.78 10.73 29.07
C GLU A 35 -30.14 9.71 30.03
N ILE A 36 -30.35 8.41 29.79
CA ILE A 36 -29.70 7.35 30.56
C ILE A 36 -28.17 7.39 30.38
N ILE A 37 -27.70 7.58 29.14
CA ILE A 37 -26.27 7.75 28.85
C ILE A 37 -25.73 8.97 29.61
N ALA A 38 -26.45 10.10 29.60
CA ALA A 38 -26.05 11.33 30.27
C ALA A 38 -26.00 11.20 31.80
N ARG A 39 -26.79 10.31 32.42
CA ARG A 39 -26.65 10.01 33.87
C ARG A 39 -25.30 9.34 34.17
N VAL A 40 -24.79 8.51 33.26
CA VAL A 40 -23.47 7.86 33.39
C VAL A 40 -22.35 8.80 32.93
N LEU A 41 -22.64 9.66 31.96
CA LEU A 41 -21.73 10.61 31.32
C LEU A 41 -22.29 12.04 31.41
N PRO A 42 -22.17 12.74 32.56
CA PRO A 42 -22.83 14.04 32.79
C PRO A 42 -22.43 15.15 31.81
N GLU A 43 -21.30 15.02 31.13
CA GLU A 43 -20.80 15.97 30.13
C GLU A 43 -21.27 15.67 28.70
N LEU A 44 -22.08 14.62 28.49
CA LEU A 44 -22.66 14.29 27.20
C LEU A 44 -23.57 15.44 26.72
N ARG A 45 -23.28 15.96 25.52
CA ARG A 45 -24.12 16.95 24.86
C ARG A 45 -25.14 16.24 23.98
N MET A 46 -26.41 16.57 24.19
CA MET A 46 -27.49 16.12 23.32
C MET A 46 -27.73 17.16 22.23
N HIS A 47 -27.75 16.70 21.00
CA HIS A 47 -28.00 17.51 19.81
C HIS A 47 -29.31 17.09 19.19
N GLU A 48 -30.09 18.08 18.76
CA GLU A 48 -31.33 17.90 18.02
C GLU A 48 -31.20 18.62 16.68
N VAL A 49 -31.31 17.86 15.59
CA VAL A 49 -31.20 18.40 14.24
C VAL A 49 -32.56 18.29 13.54
N PRO A 50 -33.15 19.40 13.09
CA PRO A 50 -34.51 19.39 12.57
C PRO A 50 -34.72 18.41 11.41
N SER A 51 -35.86 17.74 11.39
CA SER A 51 -36.36 17.01 10.23
C SER A 51 -36.36 17.89 8.97
N GLY A 52 -36.08 17.30 7.81
CA GLY A 52 -35.91 18.03 6.55
C GLY A 52 -34.53 18.66 6.34
N THR A 53 -33.66 18.68 7.35
CA THR A 53 -32.28 19.16 7.19
C THR A 53 -31.51 18.27 6.21
N ARG A 54 -30.87 18.88 5.21
CA ARG A 54 -29.99 18.18 4.28
C ARG A 54 -28.60 17.98 4.88
N VAL A 55 -28.15 16.74 4.92
CA VAL A 55 -26.83 16.34 5.40
C VAL A 55 -26.12 15.54 4.31
N PHE A 56 -25.27 16.24 3.55
CA PHE A 56 -24.75 15.76 2.26
C PHE A 56 -25.86 15.43 1.27
N ASP A 57 -25.96 14.17 0.85
CA ASP A 57 -27.00 13.68 -0.05
C ASP A 57 -28.26 13.16 0.67
N TRP A 58 -28.21 13.09 2.01
CA TRP A 58 -29.33 12.58 2.81
C TRP A 58 -30.18 13.73 3.35
N ILE A 59 -31.44 13.42 3.67
CA ILE A 59 -32.37 14.32 4.33
C ILE A 59 -32.79 13.67 5.64
N ILE A 60 -32.72 14.41 6.75
CA ILE A 60 -33.17 13.92 8.05
C ILE A 60 -34.68 13.66 8.00
N PRO A 61 -35.15 12.43 8.30
CA PRO A 61 -36.56 12.08 8.17
C PRO A 61 -37.42 12.75 9.24
N PRO A 62 -38.76 12.71 9.09
CA PRO A 62 -39.69 13.08 10.14
C PRO A 62 -39.41 12.29 11.41
N GLU A 63 -39.61 12.92 12.57
CA GLU A 63 -39.41 12.25 13.85
C GLU A 63 -40.53 11.25 14.12
N TRP A 64 -40.16 10.02 14.50
CA TRP A 64 -41.11 8.96 14.80
C TRP A 64 -41.24 8.68 16.29
N ASN A 65 -42.47 8.65 16.79
CA ASN A 65 -42.80 8.25 18.17
C ASN A 65 -43.94 7.23 18.17
N ILE A 66 -43.98 6.37 19.18
CA ILE A 66 -45.03 5.37 19.37
C ILE A 66 -45.42 5.28 20.84
N GLN A 67 -46.73 5.17 21.12
CA GLN A 67 -47.29 5.09 22.48
C GLN A 67 -47.82 3.69 22.81
N ASP A 68 -48.54 3.07 21.88
CA ASP A 68 -49.11 1.74 22.04
C ASP A 68 -49.27 1.09 20.66
N ALA A 69 -49.24 -0.23 20.59
CA ALA A 69 -49.62 -0.96 19.40
C ALA A 69 -50.03 -2.39 19.73
N TYR A 70 -51.08 -2.88 19.10
CA TYR A 70 -51.58 -4.23 19.37
C TYR A 70 -52.43 -4.76 18.22
N LEU A 71 -52.52 -6.09 18.20
CA LEU A 71 -53.48 -6.86 17.40
C LEU A 71 -54.47 -7.50 18.36
N GLU A 72 -55.75 -7.14 18.25
CA GLU A 72 -56.82 -7.59 19.13
C GLU A 72 -57.85 -8.42 18.35
N ASN A 73 -58.30 -9.53 18.93
CA ASN A 73 -59.36 -10.36 18.35
C ASN A 73 -60.77 -9.82 18.68
N GLU A 74 -61.81 -10.50 18.20
CA GLU A 74 -63.21 -10.08 18.41
C GLU A 74 -63.67 -10.13 19.88
N SER A 75 -63.01 -10.92 20.74
CA SER A 75 -63.30 -10.98 22.17
C SER A 75 -62.62 -9.87 22.98
N GLY A 76 -61.83 -9.00 22.33
CA GLY A 76 -61.08 -7.93 22.99
C GLY A 76 -59.76 -8.37 23.60
N GLU A 77 -59.29 -9.58 23.30
CA GLU A 77 -58.00 -10.08 23.74
C GLU A 77 -56.88 -9.59 22.80
N ARG A 78 -55.86 -8.95 23.37
CA ARG A 78 -54.66 -8.55 22.65
C ARG A 78 -53.77 -9.77 22.38
N LEU A 79 -53.84 -10.30 21.17
CA LEU A 79 -53.04 -11.42 20.72
C LEU A 79 -51.58 -11.06 20.53
N ILE A 80 -51.33 -9.84 20.04
CA ILE A 80 -50.00 -9.23 19.92
C ILE A 80 -50.03 -7.91 20.66
N ASP A 81 -49.06 -7.65 21.53
CA ASP A 81 -48.98 -6.43 22.31
C ASP A 81 -47.54 -5.87 22.29
N PHE A 82 -47.39 -4.66 21.76
CA PHE A 82 -46.15 -3.90 21.71
C PHE A 82 -45.51 -3.71 23.09
N LYS A 83 -46.32 -3.60 24.14
CA LYS A 83 -45.82 -3.43 25.51
C LYS A 83 -45.10 -4.66 26.03
N ASN A 84 -45.42 -5.84 25.48
CA ASN A 84 -44.66 -7.06 25.77
C ASN A 84 -43.33 -7.07 25.02
N GLN A 85 -43.35 -6.67 23.75
CA GLN A 85 -42.15 -6.65 22.91
C GLN A 85 -42.27 -5.62 21.77
N ASN A 86 -41.38 -4.62 21.76
CA ASN A 86 -41.47 -3.50 20.82
C ASN A 86 -41.08 -3.85 19.36
N LEU A 87 -40.39 -4.98 19.12
CA LEU A 87 -40.14 -5.56 17.81
C LEU A 87 -41.42 -6.03 17.14
N HIS A 88 -42.55 -6.15 17.85
CA HIS A 88 -43.84 -6.43 17.25
C HIS A 88 -44.30 -5.36 16.26
N VAL A 89 -43.66 -4.20 16.20
CA VAL A 89 -43.99 -3.14 15.26
C VAL A 89 -42.83 -2.90 14.31
N VAL A 90 -43.12 -2.82 13.01
CA VAL A 90 -42.14 -2.36 12.01
C VAL A 90 -41.75 -0.93 12.38
N SER A 91 -40.47 -0.69 12.68
CA SER A 91 -40.00 0.65 13.09
C SER A 91 -40.33 1.67 12.00
N TYR A 92 -40.76 2.88 12.40
CA TYR A 92 -41.32 3.92 11.53
C TYR A 92 -42.74 3.66 10.96
N SER A 93 -43.50 2.71 11.52
CA SER A 93 -44.89 2.46 11.13
C SER A 93 -45.78 3.71 11.26
N THR A 94 -46.61 3.98 10.27
CA THR A 94 -47.66 5.02 10.32
C THR A 94 -48.81 4.62 11.25
N ALA A 95 -49.50 5.61 11.82
CA ALA A 95 -50.64 5.38 12.69
C ALA A 95 -51.77 4.63 11.98
N ILE A 96 -52.43 3.72 12.69
CA ILE A 96 -53.65 3.03 12.25
C ILE A 96 -54.50 2.63 13.45
N ASP A 97 -55.82 2.73 13.35
CA ASP A 97 -56.77 2.11 14.29
C ASP A 97 -57.98 1.66 13.46
N ARG A 98 -57.96 0.40 13.03
CA ARG A 98 -58.99 -0.17 12.15
C ARG A 98 -59.24 -1.64 12.47
N GLN A 99 -60.48 -2.07 12.29
CA GLN A 99 -60.78 -3.48 12.09
C GLN A 99 -60.46 -3.88 10.66
N LEU A 100 -59.76 -5.00 10.50
CA LEU A 100 -59.30 -5.55 9.23
C LEU A 100 -59.71 -7.01 9.13
N THR A 101 -60.07 -7.42 7.92
CA THR A 101 -60.23 -8.83 7.56
C THR A 101 -58.87 -9.51 7.47
N TRP A 102 -58.85 -10.85 7.54
CA TRP A 102 -57.62 -11.62 7.34
C TRP A 102 -56.86 -11.27 6.05
N GLN A 103 -57.57 -11.10 4.93
CA GLN A 103 -56.97 -10.78 3.63
C GLN A 103 -56.29 -9.41 3.61
N GLU A 104 -56.80 -8.44 4.37
CA GLU A 104 -56.21 -7.12 4.51
C GLU A 104 -55.04 -7.10 5.50
N LEU A 105 -55.10 -7.96 6.53
CA LEU A 105 -54.11 -8.03 7.59
C LEU A 105 -52.85 -8.81 7.18
N ILE A 106 -53.01 -9.99 6.56
CA ILE A 106 -51.88 -10.91 6.29
C ILE A 106 -50.69 -10.27 5.55
N PRO A 107 -50.85 -9.35 4.58
CA PRO A 107 -49.71 -8.71 3.90
C PRO A 107 -48.90 -7.77 4.80
N LYS A 108 -49.44 -7.42 5.98
CA LYS A 108 -48.86 -6.54 6.99
C LYS A 108 -48.29 -7.30 8.18
N LEU A 109 -48.40 -8.63 8.17
CA LEU A 109 -47.84 -9.52 9.18
C LEU A 109 -46.49 -10.07 8.72
N TYR A 110 -45.48 -9.98 9.59
CA TYR A 110 -44.12 -10.46 9.29
C TYR A 110 -43.67 -11.47 10.34
N SER A 111 -43.31 -12.68 9.92
CA SER A 111 -42.77 -13.74 10.78
C SER A 111 -41.53 -14.40 10.18
N LEU A 112 -40.88 -15.28 10.96
CA LEU A 112 -39.72 -16.08 10.51
C LEU A 112 -40.08 -17.58 10.54
N PRO A 113 -40.49 -18.19 9.42
CA PRO A 113 -40.85 -19.61 9.38
C PRO A 113 -39.73 -20.54 9.88
N GLN A 114 -38.47 -20.20 9.57
CA GLN A 114 -37.31 -20.99 9.98
C GLN A 114 -36.93 -20.82 11.45
N LYS A 115 -37.49 -19.83 12.14
CA LYS A 115 -37.22 -19.51 13.55
C LYS A 115 -38.54 -19.21 14.24
N PRO A 116 -39.39 -20.22 14.43
CA PRO A 116 -40.82 -20.04 14.60
C PRO A 116 -41.22 -19.37 15.92
N THR A 117 -40.30 -19.28 16.88
CA THR A 117 -40.48 -18.63 18.19
C THR A 117 -39.90 -17.22 18.26
N TRP A 118 -39.27 -16.72 17.21
CA TRP A 118 -38.64 -15.38 17.20
C TRP A 118 -39.44 -14.39 16.37
N ILE A 119 -39.49 -13.15 16.86
CA ILE A 119 -40.13 -12.01 16.20
C ILE A 119 -39.06 -11.32 15.33
N PRO A 120 -39.28 -11.14 14.01
CA PRO A 120 -38.32 -10.43 13.17
C PRO A 120 -38.29 -8.93 13.49
N TYR A 121 -37.10 -8.34 13.44
CA TYR A 121 -36.95 -6.89 13.37
C TYR A 121 -37.06 -6.39 11.92
N ARG A 122 -37.85 -5.35 11.73
CA ARG A 122 -38.15 -4.73 10.42
C ARG A 122 -38.25 -3.21 10.58
N THR A 123 -37.93 -2.49 9.52
CA THR A 123 -37.90 -1.02 9.51
C THR A 123 -38.48 -0.49 8.18
N SER A 124 -39.05 0.71 8.21
CA SER A 124 -39.57 1.40 7.02
C SER A 124 -39.25 2.90 7.05
N TYR A 125 -38.00 3.25 7.30
CA TYR A 125 -37.57 4.64 7.59
C TYR A 125 -37.90 5.65 6.49
N TYR A 126 -37.69 5.29 5.22
CA TYR A 126 -37.77 6.21 4.08
C TYR A 126 -38.95 5.91 3.14
N LYS A 127 -39.81 4.96 3.50
CA LYS A 127 -41.04 4.62 2.78
C LYS A 127 -42.17 4.53 3.79
N ARG A 128 -43.18 5.41 3.68
CA ARG A 128 -44.34 5.37 4.58
C ARG A 128 -45.07 4.04 4.42
N ASP A 129 -45.11 3.27 5.50
CA ASP A 129 -45.83 2.01 5.60
C ASP A 129 -46.12 1.72 7.08
N TRP A 130 -46.82 0.63 7.38
CA TRP A 130 -46.99 0.09 8.72
C TRP A 130 -46.93 -1.44 8.68
N GLY A 131 -46.63 -2.07 9.81
CA GLY A 131 -46.67 -3.53 9.90
C GLY A 131 -46.51 -4.06 11.32
N ILE A 132 -46.97 -5.31 11.49
CA ILE A 132 -46.86 -6.05 12.74
C ILE A 132 -45.92 -7.25 12.52
N CYS A 133 -44.92 -7.38 13.38
CA CYS A 133 -44.08 -8.56 13.45
C CYS A 133 -44.59 -9.47 14.55
N LEU A 134 -44.50 -10.79 14.37
CA LEU A 134 -44.94 -11.78 15.35
C LEU A 134 -44.14 -13.07 15.17
N THR A 135 -44.20 -13.95 16.17
CA THR A 135 -43.63 -15.29 16.03
C THR A 135 -44.42 -16.07 14.97
N HIS A 136 -43.77 -16.99 14.26
CA HIS A 136 -44.48 -17.81 13.28
C HIS A 136 -45.54 -18.69 13.95
N GLN A 137 -45.31 -19.13 15.19
CA GLN A 137 -46.29 -19.86 15.98
C GLN A 137 -47.54 -19.01 16.26
N GLN A 138 -47.38 -17.75 16.68
CA GLN A 138 -48.52 -16.84 16.86
C GLN A 138 -49.29 -16.65 15.55
N LEU A 139 -48.60 -16.48 14.42
CA LEU A 139 -49.25 -16.35 13.11
C LEU A 139 -50.10 -17.58 12.77
N GLN A 140 -49.64 -18.78 13.11
CA GLN A 140 -50.37 -20.03 12.87
C GLN A 140 -51.61 -20.21 13.74
N THR A 141 -51.68 -19.50 14.87
CA THR A 141 -52.85 -19.52 15.77
C THR A 141 -53.94 -18.52 15.41
N LEU A 142 -53.69 -17.62 14.45
CA LEU A 142 -54.69 -16.65 14.01
C LEU A 142 -55.77 -17.35 13.16
N ASP A 143 -57.02 -17.06 13.47
CA ASP A 143 -58.19 -17.51 12.74
C ASP A 143 -58.37 -16.67 11.47
N GLN A 144 -58.41 -17.35 10.33
CA GLN A 144 -58.49 -16.72 9.01
C GLN A 144 -59.90 -16.20 8.69
N GLU A 145 -60.91 -16.62 9.45
CA GLU A 145 -62.31 -16.20 9.29
C GLU A 145 -62.69 -15.04 10.24
N SER A 146 -61.86 -14.75 11.24
CA SER A 146 -62.09 -13.68 12.22
C SER A 146 -61.71 -12.28 11.70
N GLN A 147 -62.27 -11.24 12.30
CA GLN A 147 -61.76 -9.87 12.17
C GLN A 147 -60.83 -9.49 13.31
N TYR A 148 -59.83 -8.67 12.98
CA TYR A 148 -58.86 -8.19 13.95
C TYR A 148 -58.83 -6.68 13.99
N ARG A 149 -58.83 -6.11 15.20
CA ARG A 149 -58.52 -4.70 15.37
C ARG A 149 -57.00 -4.55 15.44
N VAL A 150 -56.44 -3.83 14.47
CA VAL A 150 -55.05 -3.36 14.51
C VAL A 150 -55.06 -1.93 15.01
N ARG A 151 -54.30 -1.68 16.06
CA ARG A 151 -53.97 -0.33 16.49
C ARG A 151 -52.45 -0.16 16.52
N ILE A 152 -51.96 0.88 15.86
CA ILE A 152 -50.60 1.42 16.01
C ILE A 152 -50.77 2.91 16.30
N ASP A 153 -50.52 3.28 17.54
CA ASP A 153 -50.62 4.65 18.04
C ASP A 153 -49.25 5.32 17.93
N SER A 154 -48.91 5.74 16.70
CA SER A 154 -47.63 6.36 16.36
C SER A 154 -47.81 7.72 15.71
N GLN A 155 -46.73 8.52 15.67
CA GLN A 155 -46.70 9.82 15.04
C GLN A 155 -45.44 9.97 14.19
N LEU A 156 -45.58 10.57 13.01
CA LEU A 156 -44.47 11.09 12.20
C LEU A 156 -44.57 12.62 12.21
N ASN A 157 -43.68 13.26 12.96
CA ASN A 157 -43.64 14.71 13.10
C ASN A 157 -42.63 15.32 12.12
N GLU A 158 -43.13 15.99 11.09
CA GLU A 158 -42.33 16.71 10.08
C GLU A 158 -41.55 17.90 10.68
N HIS A 159 -41.99 18.39 11.85
CA HIS A 159 -41.33 19.45 12.63
C HIS A 159 -40.53 18.90 13.82
N GLY A 160 -40.27 17.59 13.84
CA GLY A 160 -39.45 16.97 14.87
C GLY A 160 -37.96 17.09 14.57
N SER A 161 -37.16 16.23 15.21
CA SER A 161 -35.72 16.22 15.06
C SER A 161 -35.10 14.82 15.15
N LEU A 162 -33.90 14.71 14.59
CA LEU A 162 -32.98 13.62 14.87
C LEU A 162 -32.11 13.99 16.07
N SER A 163 -32.14 13.10 17.07
CA SER A 163 -31.34 13.24 18.29
C SER A 163 -30.03 12.45 18.18
N TYR A 164 -28.91 13.05 18.58
CA TYR A 164 -27.66 12.31 18.81
C TYR A 164 -26.92 12.86 20.05
N GLY A 165 -26.13 12.00 20.68
CA GLY A 165 -25.29 12.35 21.83
C GLY A 165 -23.83 12.44 21.44
N GLU A 166 -23.15 13.46 21.92
CA GLU A 166 -21.72 13.67 21.73
C GLU A 166 -21.06 13.97 23.07
N LEU A 167 -20.08 13.16 23.44
CA LEU A 167 -19.18 13.46 24.55
C LEU A 167 -17.80 13.78 23.97
N PHE A 168 -17.31 14.98 24.23
CA PHE A 168 -15.94 15.37 23.90
C PHE A 168 -15.14 15.51 25.19
N LEU A 169 -14.18 14.60 25.38
CA LEU A 169 -13.26 14.61 26.50
C LEU A 169 -11.95 15.28 26.04
N PRO A 170 -11.67 16.53 26.44
CA PRO A 170 -10.45 17.19 26.05
C PRO A 170 -9.24 16.50 26.69
N GLY A 171 -8.21 16.31 25.88
CA GLY A 171 -6.86 15.95 26.33
C GLY A 171 -5.93 17.16 26.31
N ARG A 172 -4.67 16.92 26.66
CA ARG A 172 -3.60 17.93 26.52
C ARG A 172 -3.36 18.28 25.04
N LEU A 173 -3.55 17.30 24.14
CA LEU A 173 -3.40 17.43 22.71
C LEU A 173 -4.73 17.74 22.02
N ARG A 174 -4.62 18.48 20.91
CA ARG A 174 -5.72 18.71 19.97
C ARG A 174 -6.05 17.47 19.13
N ASP A 175 -5.09 16.57 18.97
CA ASP A 175 -5.29 15.31 18.25
C ASP A 175 -6.33 14.44 18.96
N GLU A 176 -7.23 13.87 18.16
CA GLU A 176 -8.47 13.26 18.62
C GLU A 176 -8.63 11.82 18.15
N PHE A 177 -9.16 10.94 19.01
CA PHE A 177 -9.65 9.62 18.64
C PHE A 177 -11.17 9.52 18.84
N ILE A 178 -11.89 9.05 17.82
CA ILE A 178 -13.35 8.96 17.83
C ILE A 178 -13.83 7.51 18.03
N PHE A 179 -14.79 7.32 18.92
CA PHE A 179 -15.47 6.05 19.18
C PHE A 179 -16.97 6.25 18.93
N SER A 180 -17.56 5.44 18.06
CA SER A 180 -18.96 5.59 17.65
C SER A 180 -19.75 4.31 17.92
N ALA A 181 -20.92 4.43 18.54
CA ALA A 181 -21.87 3.34 18.74
C ALA A 181 -23.26 3.77 18.27
N HIS A 182 -23.91 2.96 17.45
CA HIS A 182 -25.24 3.31 16.95
C HIS A 182 -26.36 3.04 17.96
N ILE A 183 -27.27 4.00 18.12
CA ILE A 183 -28.34 3.96 19.14
C ILE A 183 -29.76 3.84 18.56
N CYS A 184 -29.89 3.29 17.34
CA CYS A 184 -31.18 3.25 16.64
C CYS A 184 -31.95 1.94 16.77
N HIS A 185 -31.33 0.86 17.23
CA HIS A 185 -31.98 -0.45 17.34
C HIS A 185 -32.77 -0.55 18.65
N PRO A 186 -34.04 -1.04 18.64
CA PRO A 186 -34.90 -1.10 19.82
C PRO A 186 -34.49 -2.24 20.78
N SER A 187 -35.41 -3.11 21.24
CA SER A 187 -35.09 -4.19 22.19
C SER A 187 -34.36 -5.36 21.54
N MET A 188 -33.10 -5.12 21.17
CA MET A 188 -32.11 -6.12 20.77
C MET A 188 -30.82 -5.90 21.55
N ALA A 189 -30.19 -6.98 21.99
CA ALA A 189 -29.09 -6.94 22.95
C ALA A 189 -27.72 -6.78 22.28
N ASN A 190 -27.32 -7.70 21.42
CA ASN A 190 -26.03 -7.66 20.74
C ASN A 190 -25.97 -6.56 19.68
N ASP A 191 -27.02 -6.39 18.87
CA ASP A 191 -27.19 -5.27 17.91
C ASP A 191 -28.21 -4.22 18.40
N ASN A 192 -27.81 -3.15 19.07
CA ASN A 192 -26.44 -2.80 19.44
C ASN A 192 -26.29 -2.33 20.88
N LEU A 193 -27.18 -2.79 21.76
CA LEU A 193 -27.13 -2.39 23.16
C LEU A 193 -25.79 -2.77 23.83
N SER A 194 -25.21 -3.89 23.41
CA SER A 194 -23.88 -4.35 23.84
C SER A 194 -22.82 -3.26 23.69
N ALA A 195 -22.71 -2.66 22.50
CA ALA A 195 -21.70 -1.63 22.23
C ALA A 195 -22.05 -0.29 22.87
N ILE A 196 -23.33 0.05 23.03
CA ILE A 196 -23.76 1.27 23.75
C ILE A 196 -23.24 1.21 25.19
N VAL A 197 -23.51 0.12 25.91
CA VAL A 197 -23.10 -0.04 27.31
C VAL A 197 -21.57 -0.12 27.43
N VAL A 198 -20.89 -0.83 26.54
CA VAL A 198 -19.41 -0.88 26.52
C VAL A 198 -18.82 0.52 26.27
N ALA A 199 -19.36 1.28 25.32
CA ALA A 199 -18.90 2.65 25.04
C ALA A 199 -19.16 3.61 26.21
N MET A 200 -20.31 3.49 26.88
CA MET A 200 -20.63 4.29 28.09
C MET A 200 -19.60 4.07 29.19
N LEU A 201 -19.29 2.82 29.48
CA LEU A 201 -18.36 2.47 30.54
C LEU A 201 -16.91 2.82 30.17
N LEU A 202 -16.52 2.60 28.92
CA LEU A 202 -15.21 3.02 28.40
C LEU A 202 -15.04 4.55 28.56
N ALA A 203 -16.03 5.33 28.14
CA ALA A 203 -16.03 6.78 28.27
C ALA A 203 -16.00 7.23 29.74
N SER A 204 -16.80 6.61 30.61
CA SER A 204 -16.88 6.95 32.03
C SER A 204 -15.54 6.72 32.74
N LYS A 205 -14.89 5.58 32.46
CA LYS A 205 -13.56 5.28 32.98
C LYS A 205 -12.50 6.23 32.41
N LEU A 206 -12.55 6.54 31.12
CA LEU A 206 -11.60 7.47 30.49
C LEU A 206 -11.76 8.91 31.00
N ALA A 207 -12.97 9.35 31.33
CA ALA A 207 -13.25 10.66 31.90
C ALA A 207 -12.55 10.88 33.26
N GLN A 208 -12.31 9.79 34.01
CA GLN A 208 -11.63 9.82 35.32
C GLN A 208 -10.10 9.77 35.21
N LYS A 209 -9.54 9.51 34.02
CA LYS A 209 -8.09 9.45 33.78
C LYS A 209 -7.56 10.81 33.31
N SER A 210 -6.29 11.12 33.56
CA SER A 210 -5.61 12.18 32.81
C SER A 210 -5.46 11.73 31.36
N ARG A 211 -5.79 12.62 30.40
CA ARG A 211 -5.78 12.31 28.97
C ARG A 211 -4.75 13.14 28.22
N ARG A 212 -3.92 12.49 27.42
CA ARG A 212 -3.00 13.10 26.47
C ARG A 212 -3.76 13.46 25.20
N TYR A 213 -4.43 12.51 24.56
CA TYR A 213 -5.27 12.80 23.38
C TYR A 213 -6.65 13.29 23.79
N SER A 214 -7.29 14.04 22.89
CA SER A 214 -8.72 14.28 23.00
C SER A 214 -9.49 13.05 22.54
N TYR A 215 -10.64 12.78 23.15
CA TYR A 215 -11.47 11.63 22.81
C TYR A 215 -12.90 12.06 22.57
N ARG A 216 -13.51 11.53 21.52
CA ARG A 216 -14.91 11.78 21.20
C ARG A 216 -15.69 10.49 21.20
N PHE A 217 -16.78 10.46 21.96
CA PHE A 217 -17.76 9.39 21.93
C PHE A 217 -19.03 9.89 21.26
N LEU A 218 -19.41 9.22 20.17
CA LEU A 218 -20.59 9.52 19.39
C LEU A 218 -21.64 8.43 19.59
N PHE A 219 -22.79 8.82 20.11
CA PHE A 219 -23.97 7.98 20.28
C PHE A 219 -25.05 8.50 19.32
N ALA A 220 -25.10 7.93 18.11
CA ALA A 220 -25.94 8.46 17.03
C ALA A 220 -26.71 7.35 16.29
N PRO A 221 -27.84 7.64 15.66
CA PRO A 221 -28.47 6.70 14.74
C PRO A 221 -27.51 6.25 13.63
N GLY A 222 -27.43 4.94 13.37
CA GLY A 222 -26.55 4.40 12.33
C GLY A 222 -26.85 5.02 10.96
N THR A 223 -25.80 5.28 10.19
CA THR A 223 -25.82 5.99 8.90
C THR A 223 -26.25 7.44 9.00
N ILE A 224 -27.54 7.72 9.21
CA ILE A 224 -28.07 9.10 9.12
C ILE A 224 -27.58 10.00 10.27
N GLY A 225 -27.41 9.46 11.47
CA GLY A 225 -26.85 10.19 12.61
C GLY A 225 -25.36 10.47 12.43
N CYS A 226 -24.58 9.48 11.98
CA CYS A 226 -23.17 9.67 11.65
C CYS A 226 -22.97 10.72 10.55
N LEU A 227 -23.74 10.65 9.46
CA LEU A 227 -23.71 11.65 8.39
C LEU A 227 -24.12 13.04 8.89
N THR A 228 -25.11 13.13 9.79
CA THR A 228 -25.51 14.39 10.41
C THR A 228 -24.37 15.00 11.22
N TRP A 229 -23.73 14.18 12.06
CA TRP A 229 -22.57 14.62 12.84
C TRP A 229 -21.41 15.08 11.93
N LEU A 230 -21.07 14.29 10.91
CA LEU A 230 -20.02 14.61 9.95
C LEU A 230 -20.30 15.93 9.22
N ALA A 231 -21.53 16.15 8.78
CA ALA A 231 -21.93 17.38 8.09
C ALA A 231 -21.78 18.63 8.98
N GLN A 232 -22.09 18.51 10.27
CA GLN A 232 -22.01 19.60 11.23
C GLN A 232 -20.59 19.84 11.76
N ASN A 233 -19.72 18.83 11.71
CA ASN A 233 -18.41 18.85 12.37
C ASN A 233 -17.22 18.79 11.40
N ARG A 234 -17.35 19.34 10.19
CA ARG A 234 -16.27 19.40 9.18
C ARG A 234 -14.93 19.93 9.71
N ARG A 235 -14.97 20.87 10.67
CA ARG A 235 -13.76 21.44 11.28
C ARG A 235 -13.01 20.45 12.18
N ALA A 236 -13.71 19.48 12.77
CA ALA A 236 -13.11 18.47 13.64
C ALA A 236 -12.36 17.38 12.83
N TRP A 237 -12.63 17.23 11.53
CA TRP A 237 -12.01 16.18 10.72
C TRP A 237 -10.48 16.26 10.74
N SER A 238 -9.92 17.47 10.73
CA SER A 238 -8.47 17.69 10.73
C SER A 238 -7.77 17.30 12.05
N SER A 239 -8.50 17.18 13.16
CA SER A 239 -7.94 16.74 14.44
C SER A 239 -8.06 15.23 14.66
N ILE A 240 -8.94 14.53 13.92
CA ILE A 240 -9.17 13.10 14.12
C ILE A 240 -8.03 12.29 13.51
N ARG A 241 -7.32 11.55 14.35
CA ARG A 241 -6.14 10.71 13.99
C ARG A 241 -6.47 9.23 13.88
N GLY A 242 -7.61 8.82 14.39
CA GLY A 242 -8.02 7.42 14.43
C GLY A 242 -9.40 7.26 15.06
N GLY A 243 -9.98 6.08 14.94
CA GLY A 243 -11.19 5.77 15.68
C GLY A 243 -11.71 4.35 15.47
N LEU A 244 -12.74 4.01 16.23
CA LEU A 244 -13.44 2.72 16.15
C LEU A 244 -14.96 2.91 16.13
N VAL A 245 -15.60 2.27 15.17
CA VAL A 245 -17.03 1.94 15.26
C VAL A 245 -17.18 0.68 16.11
N LEU A 246 -18.00 0.77 17.14
CA LEU A 246 -18.26 -0.30 18.10
C LEU A 246 -19.63 -0.91 17.80
N ALA A 247 -19.66 -2.21 17.51
CA ALA A 247 -20.90 -2.94 17.31
C ALA A 247 -20.78 -4.41 17.76
N LEU A 248 -21.88 -5.07 18.12
CA LEU A 248 -21.93 -6.53 18.31
C LEU A 248 -20.86 -7.06 19.28
N LEU A 249 -20.77 -6.49 20.49
CA LEU A 249 -19.67 -6.76 21.45
C LEU A 249 -20.02 -7.75 22.56
N GLY A 250 -21.21 -8.35 22.52
CA GLY A 250 -21.79 -9.11 23.63
C GLY A 250 -21.88 -10.62 23.46
N ASP A 251 -21.68 -11.18 22.27
CA ASP A 251 -21.73 -12.63 22.05
C ASP A 251 -20.39 -13.34 22.35
N SER A 252 -20.38 -14.67 22.45
CA SER A 252 -19.17 -15.42 22.86
C SER A 252 -18.11 -15.61 21.77
N ASN A 253 -18.35 -15.23 20.52
CA ASN A 253 -17.37 -15.47 19.44
C ASN A 253 -16.12 -14.60 19.60
N PRO A 254 -14.98 -14.96 18.98
CA PRO A 254 -13.77 -14.15 19.01
C PRO A 254 -13.98 -12.73 18.47
N LEU A 255 -13.13 -11.79 18.89
CA LEU A 255 -13.13 -10.42 18.40
C LEU A 255 -12.77 -10.36 16.92
N THR A 256 -13.48 -9.54 16.16
CA THR A 256 -13.23 -9.25 14.76
C THR A 256 -12.92 -7.77 14.59
N TYR A 257 -11.73 -7.46 14.10
CA TYR A 257 -11.35 -6.11 13.72
C TYR A 257 -11.39 -5.92 12.20
N LYS A 258 -12.25 -5.03 11.71
CA LYS A 258 -12.25 -4.58 10.33
C LYS A 258 -11.45 -3.28 10.23
N ARG A 259 -10.35 -3.32 9.46
CA ARG A 259 -9.44 -2.20 9.30
C ARG A 259 -10.13 -0.97 8.71
N SER A 260 -9.59 0.20 9.03
CA SER A 260 -9.91 1.44 8.32
C SER A 260 -9.44 1.36 6.87
N ARG A 261 -9.92 2.27 6.02
CA ARG A 261 -9.48 2.38 4.61
C ARG A 261 -7.97 2.63 4.46
N HIS A 262 -7.32 3.19 5.47
CA HIS A 262 -5.87 3.45 5.47
C HIS A 262 -5.04 2.19 5.71
N ALA A 263 -5.60 1.18 6.39
CA ALA A 263 -5.02 -0.11 6.76
C ALA A 263 -3.74 -0.10 7.63
N MET A 264 -2.99 1.00 7.61
CA MET A 264 -1.72 1.20 8.30
C MET A 264 -1.76 2.44 9.21
N SER A 265 -2.96 2.96 9.52
CA SER A 265 -3.09 4.04 10.48
C SER A 265 -2.68 3.56 11.87
N ARG A 266 -2.36 4.49 12.78
CA ARG A 266 -1.95 4.15 14.14
C ARG A 266 -2.99 3.28 14.86
N ILE A 267 -4.28 3.60 14.71
CA ILE A 267 -5.35 2.81 15.32
C ILE A 267 -5.41 1.40 14.72
N ASP A 268 -5.19 1.24 13.40
CA ASP A 268 -5.17 -0.08 12.76
C ASP A 268 -4.07 -0.97 13.29
N LEU A 269 -2.85 -0.42 13.37
CA LEU A 269 -1.68 -1.17 13.83
C LEU A 269 -1.82 -1.56 15.31
N LEU A 270 -2.29 -0.63 16.13
CA LEU A 270 -2.44 -0.85 17.57
C LEU A 270 -3.54 -1.89 17.85
N VAL A 271 -4.70 -1.78 17.20
CA VAL A 271 -5.79 -2.75 17.37
C VAL A 271 -5.39 -4.13 16.86
N GLN A 272 -4.70 -4.21 15.73
CA GLN A 272 -4.16 -5.47 15.22
C GLN A 272 -3.15 -6.11 16.19
N ASP A 273 -2.20 -5.33 16.71
CA ASP A 273 -1.19 -5.83 17.65
C ASP A 273 -1.86 -6.30 18.95
N HIS A 274 -2.80 -5.52 19.48
CA HIS A 274 -3.54 -5.86 20.68
C HIS A 274 -4.43 -7.10 20.48
N LEU A 275 -5.11 -7.22 19.33
CA LEU A 275 -5.90 -8.40 18.96
C LEU A 275 -5.01 -9.65 18.91
N THR A 276 -3.89 -9.58 18.20
CA THR A 276 -2.95 -10.71 18.07
C THR A 276 -2.41 -11.19 19.43
N LYS A 277 -2.28 -10.29 20.41
CA LYS A 277 -1.75 -10.59 21.75
C LYS A 277 -2.80 -11.12 22.73
N HIS A 278 -4.05 -10.70 22.58
CA HIS A 278 -5.09 -10.89 23.61
C HIS A 278 -6.28 -11.74 23.14
N ASP A 279 -6.40 -12.04 21.85
CA ASP A 279 -7.39 -12.96 21.30
C ASP A 279 -6.79 -13.75 20.12
N GLU A 280 -6.25 -14.94 20.40
CA GLU A 280 -5.60 -15.79 19.41
C GLU A 280 -6.54 -16.24 18.27
N GLN A 281 -7.84 -16.27 18.51
CA GLN A 281 -8.86 -16.62 17.51
C GLN A 281 -9.46 -15.38 16.85
N GLY A 282 -8.96 -14.20 17.19
CA GLY A 282 -9.42 -12.93 16.65
C GLY A 282 -9.23 -12.85 15.14
N ARG A 283 -10.17 -12.19 14.46
CA ARG A 283 -10.17 -12.05 12.99
C ARG A 283 -9.83 -10.63 12.59
N ILE A 284 -9.01 -10.49 11.54
CA ILE A 284 -8.75 -9.19 10.92
C ILE A 284 -9.32 -9.19 9.50
N LEU A 285 -10.15 -8.20 9.21
CA LEU A 285 -10.77 -8.02 7.90
C LEU A 285 -10.25 -6.75 7.24
N SER A 286 -10.05 -6.83 5.92
CA SER A 286 -9.78 -5.64 5.11
C SER A 286 -11.00 -4.73 5.07
N PHE A 287 -10.76 -3.44 4.86
CA PHE A 287 -11.83 -2.47 4.66
C PHE A 287 -12.73 -2.88 3.47
N ALA A 288 -14.04 -2.81 3.69
CA ALA A 288 -15.06 -2.91 2.66
C ALA A 288 -16.16 -1.88 2.98
N PRO A 289 -16.75 -1.20 1.98
CA PRO A 289 -17.75 -0.13 2.19
C PRO A 289 -19.15 -0.67 2.56
N THR A 290 -19.22 -1.75 3.33
CA THR A 290 -20.44 -2.42 3.84
C THR A 290 -20.43 -2.44 5.37
N GLY A 291 -21.53 -2.82 6.01
CA GLY A 291 -21.61 -2.87 7.48
C GLY A 291 -22.15 -1.58 8.11
N TYR A 292 -21.40 -1.00 9.04
CA TYR A 292 -21.86 0.11 9.90
C TYR A 292 -21.22 1.45 9.48
N ASP A 293 -20.97 2.35 10.42
CA ASP A 293 -20.59 3.75 10.14
C ASP A 293 -19.15 3.94 9.67
N GLU A 294 -18.31 2.89 9.72
CA GLU A 294 -16.93 2.94 9.20
C GLU A 294 -16.92 3.28 7.70
N ARG A 295 -17.99 2.93 6.98
CA ARG A 295 -18.19 3.29 5.58
C ARG A 295 -18.42 4.80 5.37
N GLN A 296 -19.01 5.48 6.35
CA GLN A 296 -19.25 6.93 6.28
C GLN A 296 -17.96 7.69 6.60
N PHE A 297 -17.29 7.30 7.69
CA PHE A 297 -15.98 7.86 8.07
C PHE A 297 -14.91 7.61 6.99
N GLY A 298 -14.93 6.46 6.32
CA GLY A 298 -13.99 6.09 5.24
C GLY A 298 -14.37 6.56 3.83
N SER A 299 -15.44 7.36 3.68
CA SER A 299 -15.87 7.90 2.38
C SER A 299 -14.80 8.82 1.77
N GLN A 300 -14.82 9.02 0.45
CA GLN A 300 -13.66 9.57 -0.28
C GLN A 300 -13.18 10.96 0.19
N GLU A 301 -14.09 11.89 0.48
CA GLU A 301 -13.73 13.25 0.93
C GLU A 301 -13.43 13.28 2.44
N ILE A 302 -14.15 12.49 3.24
CA ILE A 302 -14.00 12.46 4.71
C ILE A 302 -12.71 11.72 5.10
N ASN A 303 -12.52 10.52 4.53
CA ASN A 303 -11.31 9.70 4.57
C ASN A 303 -10.63 9.61 5.95
N LEU A 304 -11.42 9.48 7.02
CA LEU A 304 -10.89 9.35 8.38
C LEU A 304 -10.45 7.90 8.65
N PRO A 305 -9.33 7.68 9.37
CA PRO A 305 -8.84 6.35 9.73
C PRO A 305 -9.67 5.73 10.87
N VAL A 306 -10.91 5.36 10.57
CA VAL A 306 -11.84 4.73 11.53
C VAL A 306 -12.08 3.27 11.12
N GLY A 307 -11.66 2.33 11.97
CA GLY A 307 -11.95 0.91 11.82
C GLY A 307 -13.25 0.51 12.52
N ARG A 308 -13.54 -0.80 12.57
CA ARG A 308 -14.69 -1.35 13.29
C ARG A 308 -14.27 -2.53 14.15
N LEU A 309 -14.69 -2.53 15.41
CA LEU A 309 -14.52 -3.64 16.33
C LEU A 309 -15.88 -4.31 16.58
N THR A 310 -15.95 -5.61 16.33
CA THR A 310 -17.09 -6.47 16.64
C THR A 310 -16.63 -7.78 17.28
N ARG A 311 -17.54 -8.63 17.74
CA ARG A 311 -17.28 -10.06 17.93
C ARG A 311 -17.76 -10.80 16.70
N SER A 312 -18.99 -11.30 16.70
CA SER A 312 -19.66 -11.75 15.47
C SER A 312 -19.83 -10.60 14.46
N GLN A 313 -19.80 -10.90 13.16
CA GLN A 313 -20.20 -9.91 12.15
C GLN A 313 -21.73 -9.84 11.98
N GLU A 314 -22.18 -8.74 11.38
CA GLU A 314 -23.55 -8.55 10.95
C GLU A 314 -24.04 -9.73 10.09
N GLY A 315 -25.13 -10.38 10.53
CA GLY A 315 -25.70 -11.53 9.85
C GLY A 315 -24.98 -12.88 10.03
N GLU A 316 -23.85 -12.95 10.76
CA GLU A 316 -23.13 -14.21 11.00
C GLU A 316 -23.74 -15.03 12.17
N TYR A 317 -24.42 -14.39 13.12
CA TYR A 317 -25.08 -15.08 14.23
C TYR A 317 -26.58 -15.24 14.01
N GLN A 318 -27.17 -16.31 14.56
CA GLN A 318 -28.54 -16.69 14.22
C GLN A 318 -29.55 -15.66 14.72
N GLU A 319 -29.34 -15.09 15.90
CA GLU A 319 -30.26 -14.22 16.61
C GLU A 319 -30.44 -12.85 15.93
N TYR A 320 -29.50 -12.48 15.04
CA TYR A 320 -29.43 -11.17 14.38
C TYR A 320 -30.78 -10.71 13.80
N HIS A 321 -31.14 -9.45 14.07
CA HIS A 321 -32.40 -8.82 13.65
C HIS A 321 -33.65 -9.61 14.06
N SER A 322 -33.69 -10.14 15.28
CA SER A 322 -34.87 -10.80 15.83
C SER A 322 -34.93 -10.69 17.35
N SER A 323 -36.06 -11.07 17.95
CA SER A 323 -36.19 -11.20 19.41
C SER A 323 -35.33 -12.30 20.03
N GLY A 324 -34.67 -13.13 19.20
CA GLY A 324 -33.61 -14.03 19.66
C GLY A 324 -32.40 -13.25 20.21
N ASP A 325 -32.17 -12.04 19.71
CA ASP A 325 -31.08 -11.17 20.16
C ASP A 325 -31.49 -10.44 21.45
N ASN A 326 -31.56 -11.18 22.55
CA ASN A 326 -32.05 -10.71 23.83
C ASN A 326 -30.97 -10.77 24.93
N LEU A 327 -31.31 -10.30 26.13
CA LEU A 327 -30.36 -10.23 27.25
C LEU A 327 -29.77 -11.59 27.67
N SER A 328 -30.39 -12.72 27.34
CA SER A 328 -29.85 -14.06 27.63
C SER A 328 -28.82 -14.54 26.59
N PHE A 329 -28.86 -13.96 25.39
CA PHE A 329 -27.93 -14.28 24.30
C PHE A 329 -26.53 -13.71 24.58
N ILE A 330 -26.47 -12.42 24.93
CA ILE A 330 -25.20 -11.77 25.32
C ILE A 330 -24.65 -12.34 26.63
N LYS A 331 -23.32 -12.33 26.79
CA LYS A 331 -22.62 -12.85 27.95
C LYS A 331 -21.90 -11.73 28.72
N PRO A 332 -22.08 -11.61 30.05
CA PRO A 332 -21.37 -10.63 30.86
C PRO A 332 -19.84 -10.71 30.70
N GLU A 333 -19.31 -11.92 30.55
CA GLU A 333 -17.88 -12.17 30.35
C GLU A 333 -17.40 -11.63 28.99
N ALA A 334 -18.21 -11.78 27.94
CA ALA A 334 -17.89 -11.26 26.61
C ALA A 334 -17.91 -9.72 26.57
N LEU A 335 -18.91 -9.10 27.20
CA LEU A 335 -18.97 -7.63 27.34
C LEU A 335 -17.78 -7.09 28.14
N THR A 336 -17.44 -7.76 29.23
CA THR A 336 -16.28 -7.40 30.06
C THR A 336 -15.00 -7.54 29.26
N ASN A 337 -14.83 -8.65 28.53
CA ASN A 337 -13.68 -8.86 27.66
C ASN A 337 -13.56 -7.79 26.57
N SER A 338 -14.66 -7.42 25.91
CA SER A 338 -14.69 -6.34 24.91
C SER A 338 -14.33 -4.98 25.53
N LEU A 339 -14.82 -4.69 26.74
CA LEU A 339 -14.44 -3.48 27.48
C LEU A 339 -12.95 -3.48 27.84
N CYS A 340 -12.44 -4.56 28.43
CA CYS A 340 -11.02 -4.71 28.77
C CYS A 340 -10.13 -4.52 27.54
N PHE A 341 -10.54 -5.09 26.41
CA PHE A 341 -9.81 -4.96 25.16
C PHE A 341 -9.73 -3.48 24.73
N LEU A 342 -10.85 -2.77 24.74
CA LEU A 342 -10.88 -1.34 24.40
C LEU A 342 -10.11 -0.47 25.41
N GLU A 343 -10.14 -0.82 26.70
CA GLU A 343 -9.31 -0.17 27.72
C GLU A 343 -7.82 -0.36 27.42
N GLY A 344 -7.42 -1.57 27.02
CA GLY A 344 -6.05 -1.84 26.57
C GLY A 344 -5.65 -1.03 25.35
N ILE A 345 -6.57 -0.84 24.38
CA ILE A 345 -6.36 0.06 23.23
C ILE A 345 -6.12 1.50 23.70
N LEU A 346 -6.96 2.02 24.59
CA LEU A 346 -6.84 3.38 25.11
C LEU A 346 -5.57 3.57 25.94
N ASP A 347 -5.26 2.61 26.81
CA ASP A 347 -4.07 2.64 27.64
C ASP A 347 -2.80 2.58 26.76
N SER A 348 -2.82 1.79 25.67
CA SER A 348 -1.76 1.83 24.67
C SER A 348 -1.69 3.19 23.96
N LEU A 349 -2.80 3.79 23.55
CA LEU A 349 -2.79 5.13 22.93
C LEU A 349 -2.20 6.20 23.86
N GLU A 350 -2.58 6.18 25.14
CA GLU A 350 -2.16 7.14 26.15
C GLU A 350 -0.71 6.93 26.63
N SER A 351 -0.26 5.67 26.72
CA SER A 351 1.09 5.31 27.16
C SER A 351 2.14 5.39 26.05
N ASP A 352 1.72 5.32 24.78
CA ASP A 352 2.59 5.40 23.62
C ASP A 352 3.04 6.85 23.37
N ARG A 353 3.91 7.30 24.27
CA ARG A 353 4.56 8.61 24.32
C ARG A 353 5.61 8.73 23.24
N VAL A 354 5.75 9.93 22.70
CA VAL A 354 6.75 10.24 21.68
C VAL A 354 7.75 11.16 22.34
N TYR A 355 9.01 10.75 22.32
CA TYR A 355 10.09 11.49 22.94
C TYR A 355 11.05 12.00 21.89
N ARG A 356 11.71 13.11 22.20
CA ARG A 356 12.85 13.62 21.44
C ARG A 356 14.06 13.68 22.37
N SER A 357 15.18 13.12 21.94
CA SER A 357 16.45 13.23 22.66
C SER A 357 16.96 14.66 22.60
N VAL A 358 17.37 15.19 23.75
CA VAL A 358 18.02 16.51 23.87
C VAL A 358 19.43 16.46 23.28
N VAL A 359 20.07 15.29 23.35
CA VAL A 359 21.38 15.03 22.74
C VAL A 359 21.15 14.30 21.41
N THR A 360 21.26 15.03 20.31
CA THR A 360 20.95 14.53 18.96
C THR A 360 22.17 14.10 18.15
N THR A 361 23.37 14.13 18.74
CA THR A 361 24.62 13.80 18.03
C THR A 361 25.53 13.00 18.94
N GLY A 362 25.89 11.79 18.51
CA GLY A 362 26.62 10.81 19.33
C GLY A 362 25.76 10.17 20.42
N GLU A 363 26.33 9.22 21.16
CA GLU A 363 25.67 8.63 22.33
C GLU A 363 25.77 9.56 23.56
N VAL A 364 24.75 9.54 24.41
CA VAL A 364 24.80 10.26 25.69
C VAL A 364 25.84 9.59 26.58
N GLN A 365 26.79 10.37 27.10
CA GLN A 365 27.72 9.92 28.11
C GLN A 365 27.01 9.75 29.47
N LEU A 366 26.24 8.66 29.64
CA LEU A 366 25.35 8.39 30.77
C LEU A 366 26.02 8.58 32.15
N GLY A 367 27.33 8.30 32.26
CA GLY A 367 28.09 8.46 33.50
C GLY A 367 28.17 9.90 34.00
N ARG A 368 28.20 10.90 33.10
CA ARG A 368 28.17 12.32 33.46
C ARG A 368 26.85 12.73 34.11
N HIS A 369 25.78 11.97 33.83
CA HIS A 369 24.45 12.19 34.36
C HIS A 369 24.16 11.31 35.58
N GLY A 370 25.14 10.56 36.10
CA GLY A 370 24.94 9.68 37.26
C GLY A 370 24.14 8.40 36.94
N LEU A 371 24.09 8.01 35.66
CA LEU A 371 23.35 6.84 35.18
C LEU A 371 24.25 5.59 35.01
N TYR A 372 25.53 5.68 35.36
CA TYR A 372 26.39 4.50 35.61
C TYR A 372 26.75 4.47 37.10
N ASP A 373 26.63 3.28 37.70
CA ASP A 373 27.03 2.94 39.07
C ASP A 373 26.30 3.66 40.21
N LEU A 374 25.14 3.12 40.62
CA LEU A 374 24.48 3.49 41.87
C LEU A 374 24.54 2.35 42.91
N PRO A 375 24.76 2.63 44.21
CA PRO A 375 24.81 1.61 45.26
C PRO A 375 23.48 0.88 45.44
N VAL A 376 23.56 -0.40 45.83
CA VAL A 376 22.43 -1.28 46.14
C VAL A 376 21.49 -0.61 47.15
N GLY A 377 20.23 -0.39 46.76
CA GLY A 377 19.20 0.29 47.56
C GLY A 377 18.72 1.63 47.01
N SER A 378 19.36 2.16 45.95
CA SER A 378 18.94 3.37 45.23
C SER A 378 18.04 3.01 44.03
N SER A 379 17.09 3.86 43.65
CA SER A 379 16.25 3.71 42.45
C SER A 379 17.03 4.00 41.15
N GLY A 380 18.11 3.23 40.92
CA GLY A 380 19.03 3.37 39.80
C GLY A 380 19.12 2.11 38.93
N ILE A 381 19.77 2.25 37.77
CA ILE A 381 19.92 1.22 36.74
C ILE A 381 20.65 -0.01 37.30
N CYS A 382 19.94 -1.12 37.40
CA CYS A 382 20.39 -2.30 38.13
C CYS A 382 20.55 -3.55 37.24
N SER A 383 20.02 -3.55 36.00
CA SER A 383 20.12 -4.70 35.07
C SER A 383 20.67 -4.33 33.67
N SER A 384 21.18 -5.32 32.94
CA SER A 384 21.58 -5.18 31.53
C SER A 384 20.41 -4.79 30.64
N GLU A 385 19.21 -5.29 30.95
CA GLU A 385 17.97 -4.98 30.25
C GLU A 385 17.58 -3.49 30.39
N GLN A 386 17.72 -2.92 31.59
CA GLN A 386 17.44 -1.49 31.83
C GLN A 386 18.42 -0.58 31.09
N ARG A 387 19.70 -0.94 31.04
CA ARG A 387 20.70 -0.20 30.24
C ARG A 387 20.36 -0.20 28.76
N LEU A 388 19.99 -1.37 28.24
CA LEU A 388 19.61 -1.52 26.84
C LEU A 388 18.33 -0.72 26.53
N ALA A 389 17.33 -0.74 27.41
CA ALA A 389 16.11 0.05 27.26
C ALA A 389 16.41 1.56 27.22
N ILE A 390 17.33 2.06 28.04
CA ILE A 390 17.77 3.46 28.02
C ILE A 390 18.43 3.83 26.70
N GLN A 391 19.35 3.00 26.20
CA GLN A 391 20.04 3.24 24.93
C GLN A 391 19.07 3.28 23.75
N TRP A 392 18.16 2.31 23.67
CA TRP A 392 17.12 2.28 22.63
C TRP A 392 16.17 3.47 22.72
N THR A 393 15.76 3.84 23.94
CA THR A 393 14.87 4.99 24.15
C THR A 393 15.55 6.29 23.73
N LEU A 394 16.80 6.53 24.11
CA LEU A 394 17.57 7.69 23.66
C LEU A 394 17.77 7.72 22.15
N ASN A 395 18.13 6.58 21.55
CA ASN A 395 18.45 6.49 20.13
C ASN A 395 17.22 6.75 19.23
N LEU A 396 16.07 6.20 19.60
CA LEU A 396 14.84 6.28 18.81
C LEU A 396 13.88 7.38 19.26
N ALA A 397 14.18 8.09 20.35
CA ALA A 397 13.50 9.33 20.71
C ALA A 397 13.86 10.44 19.72
N ASN A 398 13.32 10.37 18.50
CA ASN A 398 13.54 11.37 17.44
C ASN A 398 12.32 12.29 17.23
N GLY A 399 11.32 12.18 18.10
CA GLY A 399 10.07 12.90 18.02
C GLY A 399 9.04 12.33 17.04
N GLN A 400 9.26 11.13 16.50
CA GLN A 400 8.37 10.51 15.51
C GLN A 400 7.88 9.11 15.92
N LEU A 401 8.70 8.36 16.65
CA LEU A 401 8.36 7.03 17.12
C LEU A 401 7.71 7.08 18.50
N GLY A 402 6.59 6.37 18.63
CA GLY A 402 5.98 6.09 19.93
C GLY A 402 6.80 5.07 20.71
N LEU A 403 6.76 5.14 22.04
CA LEU A 403 7.44 4.24 22.94
C LEU A 403 7.11 2.75 22.69
N GLN A 404 5.91 2.44 22.20
CA GLN A 404 5.52 1.09 21.81
C GLN A 404 6.24 0.62 20.54
N GLN A 405 6.52 1.53 19.59
CA GLN A 405 7.36 1.23 18.44
C GLN A 405 8.81 1.02 18.88
N ILE A 406 9.32 1.83 19.82
CA ILE A 406 10.66 1.66 20.40
C ILE A 406 10.77 0.30 21.12
N ALA A 407 9.78 -0.08 21.93
CA ALA A 407 9.72 -1.38 22.60
C ALA A 407 9.65 -2.55 21.60
N THR A 408 8.92 -2.37 20.50
CA THR A 408 8.87 -3.37 19.41
C THR A 408 10.24 -3.52 18.73
N CYS A 409 10.95 -2.41 18.53
CA CYS A 409 12.28 -2.40 17.91
C CYS A 409 13.33 -3.10 18.78
N SER A 410 13.33 -2.81 20.09
CA SER A 410 14.28 -3.39 21.05
C SER A 410 13.95 -4.83 21.47
N ARG A 411 12.70 -5.27 21.24
CA ARG A 411 12.12 -6.52 21.78
C ARG A 411 12.09 -6.59 23.31
N LEU A 412 12.12 -5.44 23.99
CA LEU A 412 11.98 -5.34 25.44
C LEU A 412 10.54 -4.94 25.82
N PRO A 413 10.08 -5.27 27.04
CA PRO A 413 8.76 -4.87 27.50
C PRO A 413 8.58 -3.35 27.45
N LEU A 414 7.39 -2.88 27.03
CA LEU A 414 7.02 -1.46 27.02
C LEU A 414 7.21 -0.81 28.39
N GLU A 415 6.92 -1.54 29.47
CA GLU A 415 7.12 -1.07 30.85
C GLU A 415 8.59 -0.79 31.18
N THR A 416 9.52 -1.56 30.62
CA THR A 416 10.96 -1.35 30.78
C THR A 416 11.38 -0.06 30.05
N HIS A 417 10.82 0.20 28.86
CA HIS A 417 11.00 1.44 28.13
C HIS A 417 10.34 2.66 28.79
N ALA A 418 9.19 2.48 29.43
CA ALA A 418 8.52 3.54 30.17
C ALA A 418 9.38 4.02 31.35
N LYS A 419 9.90 3.09 32.15
CA LYS A 419 10.84 3.40 33.25
C LYS A 419 12.12 4.05 32.75
N ALA A 420 12.64 3.60 31.60
CA ALA A 420 13.81 4.21 30.98
C ALA A 420 13.52 5.65 30.53
N ALA A 421 12.37 5.89 29.90
CA ALA A 421 11.96 7.23 29.49
C ALA A 421 11.76 8.17 30.69
N ASP A 422 11.13 7.71 31.78
CA ASP A 422 10.97 8.50 33.01
C ASP A 422 12.33 8.91 33.58
N LEU A 423 13.27 7.97 33.69
CA LEU A 423 14.63 8.27 34.16
C LEU A 423 15.37 9.25 33.22
N LEU A 424 15.18 9.12 31.92
CA LEU A 424 15.80 10.04 30.95
C LEU A 424 15.19 11.44 30.98
N LEU A 425 13.88 11.55 31.25
CA LEU A 425 13.19 12.84 31.45
C LEU A 425 13.71 13.53 32.72
N ASP A 426 13.83 12.80 33.83
CA ASP A 426 14.33 13.33 35.11
C ASP A 426 15.74 13.92 34.97
N HIS A 427 16.57 13.28 34.14
CA HIS A 427 17.93 13.73 33.83
C HIS A 427 18.00 14.73 32.66
N GLN A 428 16.85 15.19 32.14
CA GLN A 428 16.72 16.15 31.04
C GLN A 428 17.46 15.72 29.76
N LEU A 429 17.49 14.41 29.50
CA LEU A 429 18.14 13.81 28.33
C LEU A 429 17.19 13.56 27.17
N ILE A 430 15.90 13.46 27.46
CA ILE A 430 14.83 13.48 26.47
C ILE A 430 13.79 14.52 26.88
N GLU A 431 13.01 14.99 25.91
CA GLU A 431 11.82 15.82 26.09
C GLU A 431 10.61 15.08 25.49
N GLU A 432 9.46 15.14 26.16
CA GLU A 432 8.21 14.65 25.58
C GLU A 432 7.75 15.64 24.50
N THR A 433 7.42 15.14 23.31
CA THR A 433 6.94 15.98 22.20
C THR A 433 5.55 15.59 21.75
N ASP A 434 4.81 16.61 21.36
CA ASP A 434 3.43 16.57 20.91
C ASP A 434 3.30 16.51 19.38
N SER A 435 4.42 16.59 18.66
CA SER A 435 4.42 16.71 17.20
C SER A 435 4.40 15.35 16.48
N LEU A 436 3.22 14.80 16.23
CA LEU A 436 3.01 13.99 15.04
C LEU A 436 2.63 14.93 13.89
N ASN A 437 3.64 15.56 13.27
CA ASN A 437 3.46 16.20 11.96
C ASN A 437 3.13 15.10 10.93
N GLN A 438 1.86 14.68 10.88
CA GLN A 438 1.35 13.75 9.87
C GLN A 438 1.07 14.52 8.58
N ASN A 439 2.16 14.90 7.92
CA ASN A 439 2.27 15.05 6.47
C ASN A 439 3.75 14.84 6.10
N LYS A 440 4.27 13.68 6.49
CA LYS A 440 5.48 13.04 5.96
C LYS A 440 5.58 11.66 6.62
N PRO A 441 5.61 10.55 5.87
CA PRO A 441 5.87 9.25 6.47
C PRO A 441 7.34 9.24 6.90
N ILE A 442 7.58 9.12 8.20
CA ILE A 442 8.91 8.72 8.69
C ILE A 442 8.71 7.41 9.42
N ASN A 443 9.24 6.36 8.79
CA ASN A 443 9.14 4.99 9.21
C ASN A 443 10.57 4.50 9.43
N HIS A 444 11.14 4.80 10.61
CA HIS A 444 12.33 4.09 11.08
C HIS A 444 11.86 2.93 11.96
N GLY A 445 11.27 1.91 11.34
CA GLY A 445 11.14 0.62 11.98
C GLY A 445 12.44 -0.14 11.81
N SER A 446 13.09 -0.54 12.90
CA SER A 446 13.91 -1.75 12.85
C SER A 446 12.94 -2.90 12.56
N LEU A 447 12.76 -3.19 11.28
CA LEU A 447 11.84 -4.20 10.80
C LEU A 447 12.37 -5.57 11.21
N LYS A 448 11.46 -6.40 11.74
CA LYS A 448 11.63 -7.86 11.76
C LYS A 448 12.12 -8.29 10.37
N SER A 449 13.17 -9.09 10.30
CA SER A 449 13.68 -9.58 9.02
C SER A 449 12.54 -10.17 8.20
N ILE A 450 12.46 -9.82 6.91
CA ILE A 450 11.50 -10.42 6.00
C ILE A 450 11.68 -11.94 6.03
N PRO A 451 10.60 -12.71 6.28
CA PRO A 451 10.67 -14.16 6.32
C PRO A 451 11.02 -14.72 4.93
N LYS A 452 11.52 -15.96 4.91
CA LYS A 452 11.69 -16.68 3.63
C LYS A 452 10.34 -16.84 2.92
N PRO A 453 10.34 -17.01 1.59
CA PRO A 453 9.12 -17.28 0.83
C PRO A 453 8.30 -18.41 1.46
N SER A 454 6.98 -18.21 1.50
CA SER A 454 6.07 -19.19 2.10
C SER A 454 6.05 -20.50 1.31
N SER A 455 5.55 -21.57 1.92
CA SER A 455 5.33 -22.84 1.22
C SER A 455 4.38 -22.68 0.03
N VAL A 456 3.45 -21.73 0.09
CA VAL A 456 2.54 -21.39 -1.02
C VAL A 456 3.31 -20.75 -2.17
N ALA A 457 4.13 -19.74 -1.89
CA ALA A 457 4.96 -19.09 -2.91
C ALA A 457 5.94 -20.07 -3.57
N LEU A 458 6.53 -20.98 -2.80
CA LEU A 458 7.41 -22.03 -3.32
C LEU A 458 6.66 -23.03 -4.21
N ALA A 459 5.45 -23.43 -3.83
CA ALA A 459 4.61 -24.32 -4.64
C ALA A 459 4.19 -23.65 -5.98
N LEU A 460 3.85 -22.37 -5.94
CA LEU A 460 3.58 -21.58 -7.15
C LEU A 460 4.80 -21.48 -8.05
N SER A 461 5.98 -21.26 -7.47
CA SER A 461 7.25 -21.20 -8.21
C SER A 461 7.54 -22.52 -8.91
N ALA A 462 7.37 -23.65 -8.23
CA ALA A 462 7.53 -24.97 -8.83
C ALA A 462 6.58 -25.18 -10.01
N HIS A 463 5.31 -24.84 -9.84
CA HIS A 463 4.33 -24.93 -10.92
C HIS A 463 4.68 -24.01 -12.11
N ALA A 464 5.22 -22.82 -11.87
CA ALA A 464 5.67 -21.93 -12.93
C ALA A 464 6.79 -22.56 -13.76
N HIS A 465 7.74 -23.30 -13.15
CA HIS A 465 8.77 -24.03 -13.89
C HIS A 465 8.21 -25.21 -14.70
N ASP A 466 7.08 -25.79 -14.30
CA ASP A 466 6.41 -26.84 -15.08
C ASP A 466 5.78 -26.30 -16.37
N VAL A 467 5.31 -25.04 -16.36
CA VAL A 467 4.54 -24.45 -17.46
C VAL A 467 5.29 -23.38 -18.26
N ILE A 468 6.36 -22.81 -17.72
CA ILE A 468 7.16 -21.75 -18.35
C ILE A 468 8.63 -22.18 -18.32
N PRO A 469 9.34 -22.21 -19.47
CA PRO A 469 10.78 -22.48 -19.49
C PRO A 469 11.55 -21.53 -18.57
N GLY A 470 12.17 -22.09 -17.52
CA GLY A 470 12.91 -21.32 -16.52
C GLY A 470 12.02 -20.53 -15.53
N GLY A 471 10.72 -20.82 -15.46
CA GLY A 471 9.77 -20.26 -14.49
C GLY A 471 9.37 -18.80 -14.74
N CYS A 472 9.93 -18.16 -15.78
CA CYS A 472 9.63 -16.77 -16.12
C CYS A 472 9.96 -16.47 -17.60
N HIS A 473 9.44 -15.37 -18.13
CA HIS A 473 9.66 -14.95 -19.53
C HIS A 473 10.92 -14.10 -19.75
N THR A 474 11.79 -13.94 -18.75
CA THR A 474 12.98 -13.11 -18.86
C THR A 474 14.09 -13.66 -17.98
N TYR A 475 15.20 -14.10 -18.57
CA TYR A 475 16.28 -14.78 -17.82
C TYR A 475 16.84 -13.96 -16.65
N ALA A 476 16.91 -12.63 -16.75
CA ALA A 476 17.35 -11.76 -15.66
C ALA A 476 16.40 -11.76 -14.43
N LYS A 477 15.20 -12.33 -14.56
CA LYS A 477 14.21 -12.51 -13.49
C LYS A 477 14.16 -13.96 -12.97
N GLY A 478 14.95 -14.86 -13.56
CA GLY A 478 14.95 -16.27 -13.19
C GLY A 478 15.43 -16.49 -11.76
N ASP A 479 14.96 -17.57 -11.13
CA ASP A 479 15.38 -17.95 -9.76
C ASP A 479 16.89 -18.16 -9.65
N ASP A 480 17.58 -18.46 -10.76
CA ASP A 480 19.02 -18.60 -10.83
C ASP A 480 19.79 -17.27 -10.72
N GLN A 481 19.09 -16.13 -10.82
CA GLN A 481 19.65 -14.79 -10.69
C GLN A 481 19.56 -14.21 -9.27
N TYR A 482 18.82 -14.86 -8.37
CA TYR A 482 18.50 -14.36 -7.03
C TYR A 482 18.83 -15.39 -5.94
N PRO A 483 19.04 -14.95 -4.67
CA PRO A 483 19.12 -15.86 -3.53
C PRO A 483 17.79 -16.58 -3.28
N GLU A 484 17.81 -17.70 -2.56
CA GLU A 484 16.61 -18.52 -2.33
C GLU A 484 15.54 -17.84 -1.47
N ASN A 485 15.92 -16.83 -0.69
CA ASN A 485 14.99 -16.02 0.10
C ASN A 485 14.37 -14.86 -0.70
N ALA A 486 14.69 -14.71 -1.98
CA ALA A 486 14.08 -13.69 -2.83
C ALA A 486 12.58 -13.95 -3.06
N PRO A 487 11.79 -12.89 -3.24
CA PRO A 487 10.38 -13.03 -3.58
C PRO A 487 10.24 -13.81 -4.89
N ARG A 488 9.35 -14.81 -4.91
CA ARG A 488 9.10 -15.65 -6.11
C ARG A 488 8.28 -14.93 -7.16
N PHE A 489 7.32 -14.11 -6.72
CA PHE A 489 6.46 -13.32 -7.58
C PHE A 489 6.26 -11.94 -6.98
N ILE A 490 6.16 -10.94 -7.85
CA ILE A 490 5.74 -9.59 -7.49
C ILE A 490 4.29 -9.44 -7.94
N GLU A 491 3.38 -9.09 -7.03
CA GLU A 491 1.96 -8.92 -7.31
C GLU A 491 1.60 -7.48 -7.70
N SER A 492 2.23 -6.51 -7.06
CA SER A 492 1.92 -5.10 -7.30
C SER A 492 3.09 -4.18 -7.02
N GLY A 493 3.02 -2.97 -7.56
CA GLY A 493 3.99 -1.91 -7.30
C GLY A 493 3.39 -0.52 -7.45
N ARG A 494 3.90 0.43 -6.66
CA ARG A 494 3.54 1.84 -6.71
C ARG A 494 4.73 2.70 -6.29
N GLY A 495 5.07 3.71 -7.10
CA GLY A 495 6.29 4.49 -6.85
C GLY A 495 7.52 3.61 -6.96
N CYS A 496 8.43 3.65 -5.98
CA CYS A 496 9.58 2.74 -5.89
C CYS A 496 9.35 1.50 -5.00
N HIS A 497 8.10 1.22 -4.61
CA HIS A 497 7.77 0.07 -3.77
C HIS A 497 7.06 -1.03 -4.54
N VAL A 498 7.37 -2.28 -4.19
CA VAL A 498 6.69 -3.48 -4.70
C VAL A 498 6.24 -4.38 -3.56
N TYR A 499 5.24 -5.22 -3.84
CA TYR A 499 4.69 -6.20 -2.92
C TYR A 499 4.77 -7.58 -3.57
N ASP A 500 5.30 -8.56 -2.85
CA ASP A 500 5.35 -9.94 -3.30
C ASP A 500 4.04 -10.70 -3.04
N SER A 501 3.95 -11.94 -3.52
CA SER A 501 2.81 -12.83 -3.32
C SER A 501 2.58 -13.26 -1.87
N ASP A 502 3.53 -13.02 -0.97
CA ASP A 502 3.40 -13.25 0.47
C ASP A 502 3.00 -11.97 1.23
N GLY A 503 2.78 -10.85 0.52
CA GLY A 503 2.40 -9.56 1.07
C GLY A 503 3.57 -8.75 1.65
N ASN A 504 4.82 -9.19 1.45
CA ASN A 504 5.99 -8.46 1.90
C ASN A 504 6.25 -7.24 1.01
N ARG A 505 6.64 -6.12 1.62
CA ARG A 505 6.95 -4.87 0.92
C ARG A 505 8.45 -4.71 0.73
N PHE A 506 8.88 -4.33 -0.48
CA PHE A 506 10.26 -4.00 -0.80
C PHE A 506 10.40 -2.60 -1.38
N ILE A 507 11.49 -1.90 -1.07
CA ILE A 507 12.03 -0.81 -1.90
C ILE A 507 12.74 -1.48 -3.08
N GLU A 508 12.35 -1.17 -4.31
CA GLU A 508 12.87 -1.80 -5.51
C GLU A 508 13.86 -0.90 -6.26
N TYR A 509 15.03 -1.46 -6.58
CA TYR A 509 16.01 -0.85 -7.47
C TYR A 509 16.20 -1.66 -8.74
N GLY A 510 16.63 -1.00 -9.83
CA GLY A 510 16.70 -1.66 -11.14
C GLY A 510 15.38 -1.72 -11.88
N MET A 511 14.35 -1.08 -11.34
CA MET A 511 12.92 -1.23 -11.65
C MET A 511 12.62 -1.56 -13.12
N GLY A 512 12.04 -2.74 -13.35
CA GLY A 512 11.64 -3.23 -14.67
C GLY A 512 12.79 -3.46 -15.65
N LEU A 513 14.00 -3.78 -15.17
CA LEU A 513 15.23 -3.81 -15.98
C LEU A 513 15.53 -2.44 -16.61
N ARG A 514 15.37 -1.38 -15.80
CA ARG A 514 15.53 0.04 -16.15
C ARG A 514 14.40 0.62 -17.03
N SER A 515 13.33 -0.13 -17.27
CA SER A 515 12.18 0.34 -18.06
C SER A 515 11.25 1.28 -17.33
N VAL A 516 11.30 1.30 -15.99
CA VAL A 516 10.43 2.13 -15.16
C VAL A 516 11.27 3.29 -14.62
N GLY A 517 11.21 4.44 -15.30
CA GLY A 517 11.98 5.65 -14.96
C GLY A 517 11.32 6.52 -13.90
N LEU A 518 9.99 6.70 -13.99
CA LEU A 518 9.24 7.52 -13.05
C LEU A 518 8.87 6.76 -11.77
N GLY A 519 8.70 5.44 -11.85
CA GLY A 519 8.17 4.59 -10.78
C GLY A 519 6.95 3.80 -11.26
N HIS A 520 6.61 2.73 -10.53
CA HIS A 520 5.48 1.86 -10.85
C HIS A 520 4.16 2.58 -10.71
N ALA A 521 3.22 2.24 -11.59
CA ALA A 521 1.86 2.76 -11.59
C ALA A 521 1.81 4.30 -11.49
N TYR A 522 2.72 4.99 -12.19
CA TYR A 522 2.79 6.45 -12.16
C TYR A 522 1.47 7.05 -12.68
N PRO A 523 0.70 7.78 -11.83
CA PRO A 523 -0.73 8.02 -12.11
C PRO A 523 -1.02 8.66 -13.46
N ALA A 524 -0.25 9.68 -13.85
CA ALA A 524 -0.46 10.40 -15.11
C ALA A 524 -0.27 9.48 -16.34
N VAL A 525 0.81 8.69 -16.36
CA VAL A 525 1.10 7.74 -17.45
C VAL A 525 0.01 6.67 -17.56
N CYS A 526 -0.39 6.09 -16.42
CA CYS A 526 -1.47 5.08 -16.41
C CYS A 526 -2.80 5.67 -16.88
N GLN A 527 -3.14 6.89 -16.47
CA GLN A 527 -4.36 7.56 -16.92
C GLN A 527 -4.32 7.89 -18.41
N ALA A 528 -3.18 8.30 -18.97
CA ALA A 528 -3.03 8.54 -20.41
C ALA A 528 -3.29 7.26 -21.22
N ALA A 529 -2.67 6.15 -20.83
CA ALA A 529 -2.93 4.84 -21.43
C ALA A 529 -4.40 4.42 -21.28
N ALA A 530 -4.99 4.58 -20.09
CA ALA A 530 -6.38 4.21 -19.82
C ALA A 530 -7.38 5.04 -20.66
N ARG A 531 -7.15 6.36 -20.81
CA ARG A 531 -7.96 7.20 -21.70
C ARG A 531 -7.87 6.73 -23.16
N GLN A 532 -6.66 6.41 -23.61
CA GLN A 532 -6.46 5.92 -24.97
C GLN A 532 -7.13 4.56 -25.23
N MET A 533 -7.21 3.71 -24.20
CA MET A 533 -7.87 2.40 -24.28
C MET A 533 -9.33 2.48 -24.71
N LEU A 534 -10.04 3.52 -24.24
CA LEU A 534 -11.46 3.72 -24.54
C LEU A 534 -11.71 4.13 -26.00
N LEU A 535 -10.67 4.56 -26.73
CA LEU A 535 -10.76 4.91 -28.15
C LEU A 535 -10.52 3.71 -29.07
N GLY A 536 -10.18 2.55 -28.50
CA GLY A 536 -9.75 1.37 -29.24
C GLY A 536 -8.23 1.27 -29.36
N SER A 537 -7.77 0.05 -29.59
CA SER A 537 -6.36 -0.30 -29.76
C SER A 537 -6.17 -1.04 -31.07
N ASN A 538 -5.01 -0.82 -31.71
CA ASN A 538 -4.53 -1.53 -32.89
C ASN A 538 -5.48 -1.57 -34.11
N PHE A 539 -5.39 -0.54 -34.95
CA PHE A 539 -6.30 -0.34 -36.08
C PHE A 539 -5.73 -0.85 -37.42
N THR A 540 -6.60 -1.12 -38.39
CA THR A 540 -6.20 -1.49 -39.77
C THR A 540 -5.47 -0.38 -40.52
N ARG A 541 -5.74 0.89 -40.17
CA ARG A 541 -5.10 2.07 -40.74
C ARG A 541 -4.43 2.87 -39.63
N PRO A 542 -3.36 3.62 -39.92
CA PRO A 542 -2.64 4.36 -38.89
C PRO A 542 -3.54 5.33 -38.13
N ALA A 543 -3.41 5.37 -36.81
CA ALA A 543 -4.07 6.35 -35.96
C ALA A 543 -3.24 7.64 -35.87
N THR A 544 -3.89 8.79 -35.67
CA THR A 544 -3.21 10.09 -35.59
C THR A 544 -2.18 10.15 -34.46
N ILE A 545 -2.36 9.38 -33.39
CA ILE A 545 -1.41 9.30 -32.28
C ILE A 545 -0.02 8.78 -32.70
N GLU A 546 0.07 8.01 -33.79
CA GLU A 546 1.36 7.54 -34.31
C GLU A 546 2.22 8.71 -34.80
N LEU A 547 1.59 9.68 -35.49
CA LEU A 547 2.23 10.91 -35.92
C LEU A 547 2.60 11.77 -34.71
N GLN A 548 1.67 11.96 -33.78
CA GLN A 548 1.88 12.79 -32.58
C GLN A 548 3.02 12.25 -31.71
N ALA A 549 3.10 10.94 -31.52
CA ALA A 549 4.18 10.30 -30.77
C ALA A 549 5.53 10.45 -31.50
N ALA A 550 5.54 10.32 -32.83
CA ALA A 550 6.75 10.55 -33.61
C ALA A 550 7.23 12.00 -33.46
N GLU A 551 6.34 12.99 -33.61
CA GLU A 551 6.66 14.40 -33.43
C GLU A 551 7.19 14.71 -32.03
N ALA A 552 6.58 14.14 -30.98
CA ALA A 552 7.03 14.31 -29.60
C ALA A 552 8.48 13.84 -29.38
N LEU A 553 8.90 12.74 -30.02
CA LEU A 553 10.30 12.28 -29.98
C LEU A 553 11.22 13.17 -30.81
N ARG A 554 10.78 13.60 -32.00
CA ARG A 554 11.57 14.48 -32.88
C ARG A 554 11.90 15.82 -32.24
N GLU A 555 11.04 16.33 -31.36
CA GLU A 555 11.28 17.59 -30.66
C GLU A 555 12.41 17.52 -29.62
N ILE A 556 12.73 16.33 -29.10
CA ILE A 556 13.68 16.19 -27.99
C ILE A 556 14.96 15.43 -28.37
N ILE A 557 14.93 14.56 -29.39
CA ILE A 557 16.08 13.74 -29.81
C ILE A 557 16.82 14.41 -30.98
N PRO A 558 18.12 14.77 -30.83
CA PRO A 558 18.86 15.54 -31.84
C PRO A 558 18.88 14.93 -33.25
N ASN A 559 19.08 13.61 -33.38
CA ASN A 559 19.18 12.95 -34.69
C ASN A 559 17.84 12.46 -35.27
N ALA A 560 16.71 12.71 -34.62
CA ALA A 560 15.41 12.16 -35.01
C ALA A 560 14.75 12.92 -36.18
N GLU A 561 15.26 12.74 -37.40
CA GLU A 561 14.57 13.25 -38.60
C GLU A 561 13.35 12.39 -38.98
N MET A 562 13.44 11.09 -38.71
CA MET A 562 12.35 10.11 -38.83
C MET A 562 12.33 9.19 -37.60
N VAL A 563 11.16 8.63 -37.30
CA VAL A 563 10.93 7.73 -36.16
C VAL A 563 10.19 6.49 -36.64
N LYS A 564 10.58 5.32 -36.15
CA LYS A 564 9.88 4.04 -36.33
C LYS A 564 9.68 3.39 -34.96
N PHE A 565 8.43 3.19 -34.55
CA PHE A 565 8.12 2.52 -33.29
C PHE A 565 8.18 0.99 -33.41
N THR A 566 8.60 0.35 -32.31
CA THR A 566 8.64 -1.09 -32.09
C THR A 566 8.12 -1.43 -30.69
N LYS A 567 7.97 -2.72 -30.39
CA LYS A 567 7.56 -3.15 -29.05
C LYS A 567 8.72 -3.43 -28.11
N ASN A 568 9.89 -3.74 -28.65
CA ASN A 568 11.08 -4.06 -27.88
C ASN A 568 12.34 -3.49 -28.54
N GLY A 569 13.43 -3.49 -27.79
CA GLY A 569 14.69 -2.93 -28.24
C GLY A 569 15.43 -3.75 -29.29
N SER A 570 15.33 -5.08 -29.22
CA SER A 570 15.93 -6.00 -30.21
C SER A 570 15.42 -5.71 -31.61
N ASP A 571 14.11 -5.49 -31.77
CA ASP A 571 13.51 -5.12 -33.05
C ASP A 571 14.12 -3.81 -33.59
N ALA A 572 14.34 -2.82 -32.71
CA ALA A 572 14.88 -1.52 -33.10
C ALA A 572 16.36 -1.62 -33.51
N THR A 573 17.18 -2.37 -32.78
CA THR A 573 18.61 -2.57 -33.11
C THR A 573 18.78 -3.43 -34.37
N THR A 574 17.98 -4.48 -34.53
CA THR A 574 17.96 -5.29 -35.75
C THR A 574 17.48 -4.49 -36.96
N ALA A 575 16.49 -3.61 -36.78
CA ALA A 575 16.06 -2.69 -37.83
C ALA A 575 17.18 -1.71 -38.23
N ALA A 576 17.94 -1.19 -37.27
CA ALA A 576 19.09 -0.34 -37.53
C ALA A 576 20.17 -1.08 -38.35
N VAL A 577 20.51 -2.32 -37.96
CA VAL A 577 21.45 -3.17 -38.71
C VAL A 577 20.97 -3.41 -40.14
N LYS A 578 19.68 -3.70 -40.35
CA LYS A 578 19.13 -3.93 -41.70
C LYS A 578 19.19 -2.69 -42.58
N LEU A 579 18.89 -1.51 -42.03
CA LEU A 579 19.03 -0.26 -42.76
C LEU A 579 20.49 0.06 -43.06
N ALA A 580 21.40 -0.16 -42.10
CA ALA A 580 22.83 0.05 -42.32
C ALA A 580 23.35 -0.80 -43.47
N ARG A 581 23.03 -2.10 -43.48
CA ARG A 581 23.40 -3.02 -44.57
C ARG A 581 22.86 -2.57 -45.92
N ALA A 582 21.59 -2.15 -45.96
CA ALA A 582 20.97 -1.67 -47.18
C ALA A 582 21.56 -0.35 -47.67
N PHE A 583 21.88 0.57 -46.75
CA PHE A 583 22.45 1.87 -47.05
C PHE A 583 23.88 1.75 -47.57
N THR A 584 24.70 0.88 -46.98
CA THR A 584 26.12 0.74 -47.35
C THR A 584 26.36 -0.32 -48.42
N GLY A 585 25.45 -1.28 -48.60
CA GLY A 585 25.65 -2.49 -49.41
C GLY A 585 26.68 -3.45 -48.82
N ARG A 586 26.84 -3.47 -47.49
CA ARG A 586 27.88 -4.22 -46.76
C ARG A 586 27.22 -5.10 -45.71
N ASP A 587 27.88 -6.17 -45.27
CA ASP A 587 27.24 -7.18 -44.40
C ASP A 587 27.65 -7.13 -42.93
N ARG A 588 28.91 -6.75 -42.65
CA ARG A 588 29.53 -6.94 -41.35
C ARG A 588 29.07 -5.88 -40.35
N VAL A 589 28.83 -6.28 -39.11
CA VAL A 589 28.50 -5.40 -37.98
C VAL A 589 29.68 -5.43 -37.01
N VAL A 590 30.11 -4.26 -36.55
CA VAL A 590 31.15 -4.14 -35.51
C VAL A 590 30.48 -3.68 -34.22
N ILE A 591 30.61 -4.46 -33.16
CA ILE A 591 30.04 -4.14 -31.84
C ILE A 591 31.12 -3.87 -30.80
N CYS A 592 30.79 -3.06 -29.81
CA CYS A 592 31.68 -2.86 -28.66
C CYS A 592 31.65 -4.11 -27.75
N ARG A 593 32.82 -4.70 -27.48
CA ARG A 593 32.95 -5.96 -26.73
C ARG A 593 32.49 -5.86 -25.28
N GLU A 594 32.77 -4.74 -24.63
CA GLU A 594 32.50 -4.53 -23.20
C GLU A 594 31.03 -4.21 -22.92
N HIS A 595 30.22 -4.00 -23.95
CA HIS A 595 28.79 -3.71 -23.81
C HIS A 595 27.98 -5.02 -23.74
N PRO A 596 27.13 -5.17 -22.71
CA PRO A 596 26.63 -6.49 -22.33
C PRO A 596 25.50 -7.03 -23.22
N PHE A 597 24.77 -6.17 -23.92
CA PHE A 597 23.56 -6.58 -24.64
C PHE A 597 23.10 -5.59 -25.71
N PHE A 598 22.86 -6.05 -26.95
CA PHE A 598 22.24 -5.23 -28.02
C PHE A 598 20.92 -5.80 -28.56
N SER A 599 20.76 -7.12 -28.65
CA SER A 599 19.56 -7.73 -29.24
C SER A 599 19.37 -9.19 -28.79
N THR A 600 18.14 -9.69 -28.84
CA THR A 600 17.85 -11.13 -28.74
C THR A 600 18.02 -11.86 -30.07
N ASP A 601 18.26 -11.14 -31.15
CA ASP A 601 18.34 -11.73 -32.49
C ASP A 601 19.74 -12.30 -32.78
N ASP A 602 19.77 -13.26 -33.69
CA ASP A 602 20.93 -14.11 -33.99
C ASP A 602 22.24 -13.36 -34.24
N TRP A 603 22.15 -12.18 -34.88
CA TRP A 603 23.32 -11.36 -35.21
C TRP A 603 24.10 -10.91 -33.96
N PHE A 604 23.43 -10.77 -32.81
CA PHE A 604 24.07 -10.47 -31.53
C PHE A 604 24.15 -11.69 -30.63
N ILE A 605 23.06 -12.45 -30.41
CA ILE A 605 23.08 -13.58 -29.46
C ILE A 605 24.13 -14.62 -29.85
N GLY A 606 24.40 -14.78 -31.15
CA GLY A 606 25.44 -15.66 -31.68
C GLY A 606 26.85 -15.36 -31.16
N THR A 607 27.07 -14.14 -30.66
CA THR A 607 28.33 -13.65 -30.09
C THR A 607 28.48 -13.94 -28.60
N THR A 608 27.41 -14.37 -27.93
CA THR A 608 27.41 -14.67 -26.48
C THR A 608 27.73 -16.15 -26.21
N PRO A 609 28.05 -16.53 -24.96
CA PRO A 609 28.13 -17.94 -24.56
C PRO A 609 26.83 -18.75 -24.71
N MET A 610 25.69 -18.10 -24.91
CA MET A 610 24.36 -18.72 -25.07
C MET A 610 23.92 -18.68 -26.55
N ASN A 611 24.73 -19.26 -27.43
CA ASN A 611 24.56 -19.16 -28.89
C ASN A 611 24.10 -20.46 -29.57
N ALA A 612 23.64 -21.45 -28.80
CA ALA A 612 23.10 -22.69 -29.36
C ALA A 612 21.92 -22.41 -30.30
N GLY A 613 21.92 -23.01 -31.49
CA GLY A 613 20.90 -22.82 -32.52
C GLY A 613 21.23 -21.78 -33.58
N ILE A 614 22.32 -21.01 -33.42
CA ILE A 614 22.71 -19.95 -34.36
C ILE A 614 23.84 -20.43 -35.29
N PRO A 615 23.66 -20.40 -36.63
CA PRO A 615 24.69 -20.85 -37.57
C PRO A 615 25.97 -20.00 -37.54
N ASP A 616 27.11 -20.65 -37.78
CA ASP A 616 28.42 -19.97 -37.87
C ASP A 616 28.44 -18.85 -38.91
N ALA A 617 27.77 -19.05 -40.05
CA ALA A 617 27.64 -18.03 -41.09
C ALA A 617 26.98 -16.72 -40.60
N ILE A 618 26.11 -16.78 -39.59
CA ILE A 618 25.52 -15.58 -38.97
C ILE A 618 26.47 -15.00 -37.92
N ARG A 619 27.09 -15.86 -37.11
CA ARG A 619 28.03 -15.47 -36.04
C ARG A 619 29.24 -14.73 -36.61
N GLU A 620 29.75 -15.18 -37.75
CA GLU A 620 30.91 -14.60 -38.43
C GLU A 620 30.65 -13.20 -38.97
N LEU A 621 29.40 -12.74 -39.12
CA LEU A 621 29.06 -11.40 -39.60
C LEU A 621 29.20 -10.32 -38.54
N THR A 622 29.38 -10.69 -37.27
CA THR A 622 29.53 -9.73 -36.17
C THR A 622 30.93 -9.82 -35.58
N THR A 623 31.65 -8.70 -35.59
CA THR A 623 33.00 -8.59 -35.02
C THR A 623 33.05 -7.52 -33.94
N PHE A 624 34.20 -7.38 -33.27
CA PHE A 624 34.30 -6.57 -32.06
C PHE A 624 35.42 -5.55 -32.13
N PHE A 625 35.22 -4.43 -31.44
CA PHE A 625 36.26 -3.51 -31.00
C PHE A 625 36.17 -3.31 -29.48
N ALA A 626 37.23 -2.81 -28.87
CA ALA A 626 37.28 -2.54 -27.43
C ALA A 626 36.92 -1.07 -27.13
N TYR A 627 36.09 -0.87 -26.11
CA TYR A 627 35.71 0.46 -25.62
C TYR A 627 36.94 1.26 -25.15
N ASN A 628 36.96 2.57 -25.38
CA ASN A 628 38.11 3.47 -25.13
C ASN A 628 39.43 3.07 -25.82
N GLN A 629 39.43 2.12 -26.77
CA GLN A 629 40.61 1.73 -27.53
C GLN A 629 40.38 1.96 -29.03
N ILE A 630 40.51 3.21 -29.47
CA ILE A 630 40.18 3.63 -30.84
C ILE A 630 40.93 2.83 -31.92
N GLU A 631 42.19 2.46 -31.64
CA GLU A 631 43.00 1.66 -32.57
C GLU A 631 42.37 0.29 -32.86
N SER A 632 41.69 -0.32 -31.88
CA SER A 632 41.02 -1.60 -32.08
C SER A 632 39.85 -1.51 -33.07
N LEU A 633 39.23 -0.32 -33.20
CA LEU A 633 38.21 -0.05 -34.21
C LEU A 633 38.86 0.15 -35.59
N LEU A 634 39.93 0.94 -35.67
CA LEU A 634 40.70 1.12 -36.91
C LEU A 634 41.22 -0.21 -37.46
N GLU A 635 41.66 -1.12 -36.59
CA GLU A 635 42.05 -2.48 -36.96
C GLU A 635 40.92 -3.27 -37.63
N GLN A 636 39.65 -3.10 -37.21
CA GLN A 636 38.52 -3.76 -37.87
C GLN A 636 38.35 -3.26 -39.30
N PHE A 637 38.43 -1.94 -39.53
CA PHE A 637 38.36 -1.37 -40.88
C PHE A 637 39.53 -1.79 -41.76
N ARG A 638 40.75 -1.87 -41.20
CA ARG A 638 41.92 -2.42 -41.92
C ARG A 638 41.75 -3.90 -42.27
N LYS A 639 41.16 -4.69 -41.36
CA LYS A 639 40.95 -6.14 -41.55
C LYS A 639 39.82 -6.45 -42.52
N PHE A 640 38.78 -5.61 -42.54
CA PHE A 640 37.55 -5.83 -43.32
C PHE A 640 37.24 -4.62 -44.21
N PRO A 641 38.14 -4.25 -45.14
CA PRO A 641 37.98 -3.06 -45.96
C PRO A 641 36.69 -3.15 -46.78
N ASN A 642 35.87 -2.09 -46.74
CA ASN A 642 34.58 -1.99 -47.42
C ASN A 642 33.55 -3.09 -47.10
N GLN A 643 33.70 -3.81 -45.97
CA GLN A 643 32.76 -4.87 -45.57
C GLN A 643 31.92 -4.49 -44.34
N ILE A 644 32.27 -3.43 -43.62
CA ILE A 644 31.58 -3.00 -42.40
C ILE A 644 30.42 -2.07 -42.75
N SER A 645 29.21 -2.52 -42.42
CA SER A 645 27.95 -1.79 -42.60
C SER A 645 27.68 -0.79 -41.49
N CYS A 646 27.88 -1.19 -40.24
CA CYS A 646 27.73 -0.32 -39.10
C CYS A 646 28.68 -0.67 -37.95
N VAL A 647 28.91 0.35 -37.13
CA VAL A 647 29.44 0.24 -35.78
C VAL A 647 28.30 0.52 -34.82
N ILE A 648 28.04 -0.39 -33.89
CA ILE A 648 27.00 -0.23 -32.85
C ILE A 648 27.61 -0.29 -31.45
N LEU A 649 27.23 0.68 -30.62
CA LEU A 649 27.68 0.80 -29.23
C LEU A 649 26.63 1.52 -28.37
N GLU A 650 26.63 1.25 -27.06
CA GLU A 650 26.07 2.16 -26.07
C GLU A 650 27.04 3.35 -25.88
N ALA A 651 26.52 4.53 -25.53
CA ALA A 651 27.39 5.69 -25.31
C ALA A 651 28.31 5.50 -24.08
N ALA A 652 27.77 4.90 -23.02
CA ALA A 652 28.47 4.57 -21.79
C ALA A 652 27.69 3.47 -21.03
N THR A 653 28.41 2.69 -20.23
CA THR A 653 27.82 1.65 -19.35
C THR A 653 28.23 1.89 -17.90
N THR A 654 29.14 1.08 -17.35
CA THR A 654 29.82 1.35 -16.07
C THR A 654 31.05 2.22 -16.22
N SER A 655 31.57 2.31 -17.45
CA SER A 655 32.73 3.12 -17.83
C SER A 655 32.28 4.30 -18.67
N GLU A 656 32.89 5.46 -18.42
CA GLU A 656 32.71 6.67 -19.23
C GLU A 656 33.63 6.65 -20.47
N PRO A 657 33.25 7.33 -21.56
CA PRO A 657 34.15 7.53 -22.68
C PRO A 657 35.35 8.38 -22.25
N GLU A 658 36.55 7.98 -22.67
CA GLU A 658 37.78 8.71 -22.39
C GLU A 658 38.08 9.73 -23.49
N GLY A 659 38.45 10.96 -23.08
CA GLY A 659 38.81 12.02 -24.02
C GLY A 659 37.75 12.25 -25.10
N ASN A 660 38.16 12.16 -26.36
CA ASN A 660 37.29 12.37 -27.53
C ASN A 660 36.78 11.05 -28.15
N PHE A 661 36.85 9.92 -27.44
CA PHE A 661 36.59 8.59 -28.00
C PHE A 661 35.29 8.49 -28.84
N LEU A 662 34.16 8.98 -28.33
CA LEU A 662 32.89 8.91 -29.08
C LEU A 662 32.89 9.78 -30.34
N ILE A 663 33.57 10.93 -30.31
CA ILE A 663 33.75 11.80 -31.47
C ILE A 663 34.62 11.10 -32.52
N GLU A 664 35.73 10.49 -32.09
CA GLU A 664 36.63 9.74 -32.97
C GLU A 664 35.91 8.55 -33.63
N VAL A 665 35.10 7.79 -32.87
CA VAL A 665 34.28 6.69 -33.42
C VAL A 665 33.34 7.21 -34.51
N GLN A 666 32.68 8.35 -34.27
CA GLN A 666 31.79 8.98 -35.25
C GLN A 666 32.54 9.42 -36.51
N GLU A 667 33.71 10.05 -36.36
CA GLU A 667 34.53 10.51 -37.47
C GLU A 667 35.02 9.34 -38.33
N ILE A 668 35.48 8.24 -37.69
CA ILE A 668 35.91 7.02 -38.39
C ILE A 668 34.74 6.41 -39.16
N CYS A 669 33.55 6.29 -38.55
CA CYS A 669 32.39 5.74 -39.26
C CYS A 669 32.07 6.57 -40.52
N ARG A 670 32.10 7.91 -40.39
CA ARG A 670 31.87 8.82 -41.52
C ARG A 670 32.95 8.69 -42.59
N SER A 671 34.24 8.63 -42.23
CA SER A 671 35.34 8.52 -43.21
C SER A 671 35.34 7.18 -43.94
N GLU A 672 34.98 6.09 -43.25
CA GLU A 672 34.95 4.73 -43.80
C GLU A 672 33.61 4.38 -44.48
N GLY A 673 32.62 5.27 -44.41
CA GLY A 673 31.28 5.07 -44.97
C GLY A 673 30.47 3.98 -44.26
N ALA A 674 30.72 3.76 -42.96
CA ALA A 674 29.90 2.90 -42.11
C ALA A 674 28.87 3.72 -41.34
N VAL A 675 27.71 3.12 -41.04
CA VAL A 675 26.67 3.76 -40.24
C VAL A 675 27.01 3.66 -38.74
N LEU A 676 27.02 4.79 -38.03
CA LEU A 676 27.10 4.80 -36.57
C LEU A 676 25.72 4.60 -35.96
N VAL A 677 25.53 3.49 -35.26
CA VAL A 677 24.31 3.19 -34.49
C VAL A 677 24.58 3.38 -33.00
N LEU A 678 23.89 4.32 -32.37
CA LEU A 678 23.97 4.49 -30.92
C LEU A 678 22.81 3.77 -30.23
N ASP A 679 23.12 2.74 -29.46
CA ASP A 679 22.13 2.06 -28.62
C ASP A 679 21.85 2.92 -27.37
N GLU A 680 20.69 3.55 -27.36
CA GLU A 680 20.23 4.43 -26.27
C GLU A 680 19.13 3.79 -25.44
N MET A 681 19.04 2.45 -25.43
CA MET A 681 18.01 1.73 -24.69
C MET A 681 18.09 1.99 -23.19
N ILE A 682 19.27 2.29 -22.64
CA ILE A 682 19.46 2.61 -21.21
C ILE A 682 19.71 4.10 -20.99
N THR A 683 20.52 4.73 -21.85
CA THR A 683 20.95 6.11 -21.68
C THR A 683 19.85 7.12 -22.01
N GLY A 684 18.99 6.79 -22.98
CA GLY A 684 17.82 7.60 -23.33
C GLY A 684 16.87 7.75 -22.15
N PHE A 685 16.37 8.98 -21.92
CA PHE A 685 15.51 9.31 -20.78
C PHE A 685 16.15 9.04 -19.40
N ARG A 686 17.49 8.99 -19.32
CA ARG A 686 18.22 8.76 -18.07
C ARG A 686 19.47 9.62 -17.91
N TRP A 687 20.32 9.69 -18.94
CA TRP A 687 21.48 10.60 -18.92
C TRP A 687 21.04 12.03 -19.12
N HIS A 688 20.19 12.22 -20.12
CA HIS A 688 19.67 13.48 -20.56
C HIS A 688 18.35 13.22 -21.29
N LEU A 689 17.46 14.22 -21.35
CA LEU A 689 16.18 14.08 -22.05
C LEU A 689 16.38 13.80 -23.55
N GLY A 690 17.35 14.47 -24.17
CA GLY A 690 17.77 14.24 -25.56
C GLY A 690 18.70 13.03 -25.77
N GLY A 691 18.84 12.15 -24.78
CA GLY A 691 19.75 11.01 -24.82
C GLY A 691 21.22 11.36 -24.60
N ALA A 692 22.05 10.33 -24.53
CA ALA A 692 23.50 10.42 -24.44
C ALA A 692 24.10 11.19 -25.61
N GLN A 693 23.48 11.14 -26.79
CA GLN A 693 23.93 11.93 -27.93
C GLN A 693 23.94 13.44 -27.61
N ALA A 694 22.95 13.94 -26.88
CA ALA A 694 22.91 15.32 -26.41
C ALA A 694 23.93 15.57 -25.28
N GLU A 695 24.05 14.63 -24.34
CA GLU A 695 25.01 14.70 -23.22
C GLU A 695 26.46 14.79 -23.69
N TYR A 696 26.85 13.98 -24.69
CA TYR A 696 28.22 13.89 -25.18
C TYR A 696 28.47 14.71 -26.46
N GLY A 697 27.47 15.42 -26.98
CA GLY A 697 27.61 16.28 -28.15
C GLY A 697 27.93 15.53 -29.45
N ILE A 698 27.41 14.31 -29.62
CA ILE A 698 27.55 13.51 -30.85
C ILE A 698 26.22 13.42 -31.59
N ILE A 699 26.27 13.16 -32.89
CA ILE A 699 25.09 13.00 -33.75
C ILE A 699 25.27 11.68 -34.54
N PRO A 700 24.84 10.54 -33.95
CA PRO A 700 24.88 9.25 -34.62
C PRO A 700 23.89 9.21 -35.79
N ASP A 701 24.14 8.30 -36.73
CA ASP A 701 23.33 8.17 -37.92
C ASP A 701 21.96 7.57 -37.63
N LEU A 702 21.94 6.61 -36.72
CA LEU A 702 20.74 5.97 -36.17
C LEU A 702 20.87 5.85 -34.66
N SER A 703 19.76 5.96 -33.95
CA SER A 703 19.69 5.74 -32.50
C SER A 703 18.47 4.91 -32.12
N THR A 704 18.63 4.05 -31.13
CA THR A 704 17.56 3.17 -30.66
C THR A 704 17.16 3.53 -29.21
N PHE A 705 15.86 3.60 -28.95
CA PHE A 705 15.29 3.99 -27.66
C PHE A 705 14.27 2.96 -27.19
N GLY A 706 14.04 2.88 -25.88
CA GLY A 706 13.04 1.99 -25.29
C GLY A 706 13.03 2.15 -23.79
N LYS A 707 12.78 1.07 -23.06
CA LYS A 707 12.84 1.03 -21.59
C LYS A 707 12.13 2.23 -20.96
N ALA A 708 12.89 3.18 -20.41
CA ALA A 708 12.39 4.36 -19.72
C ALA A 708 11.44 5.22 -20.58
N LEU A 709 11.53 5.17 -21.91
CA LEU A 709 10.60 5.81 -22.85
C LEU A 709 9.13 5.49 -22.52
N GLY A 710 8.82 4.23 -22.21
CA GLY A 710 7.46 3.78 -21.95
C GLY A 710 7.05 3.77 -20.48
N ASN A 711 7.96 4.07 -19.55
CA ASN A 711 7.77 3.88 -18.10
C ASN A 711 7.07 2.54 -17.74
N GLY A 712 7.58 1.43 -18.30
CA GLY A 712 7.03 0.07 -18.10
C GLY A 712 6.05 -0.41 -19.18
N PHE A 713 5.54 0.45 -20.06
CA PHE A 713 4.77 0.03 -21.24
C PHE A 713 5.70 -0.46 -22.37
N ALA A 714 5.24 -1.44 -23.15
CA ALA A 714 5.99 -2.00 -24.27
C ALA A 714 6.00 -1.02 -25.46
N VAL A 715 7.07 -0.22 -25.54
CA VAL A 715 7.37 0.70 -26.64
C VAL A 715 8.87 0.92 -26.72
N ALA A 716 9.37 0.88 -27.94
CA ALA A 716 10.73 1.24 -28.33
C ALA A 716 10.67 2.02 -29.65
N ALA A 717 11.77 2.67 -30.01
CA ALA A 717 11.85 3.48 -31.20
C ALA A 717 13.22 3.36 -31.85
N LEU A 718 13.23 3.37 -33.17
CA LEU A 718 14.39 3.66 -34.00
C LEU A 718 14.24 5.07 -34.55
N THR A 719 15.28 5.87 -34.42
CA THR A 719 15.35 7.24 -34.93
C THR A 719 16.62 7.42 -35.75
N GLY A 720 16.67 8.43 -36.61
CA GLY A 720 17.90 8.79 -37.30
C GLY A 720 17.69 9.58 -38.58
N ARG A 721 18.77 9.67 -39.37
CA ARG A 721 18.83 10.39 -40.64
C ARG A 721 17.77 9.91 -41.62
N ARG A 722 17.05 10.85 -42.24
CA ARG A 722 15.98 10.57 -43.20
C ARG A 722 16.45 9.71 -44.35
N GLU A 723 17.63 9.99 -44.91
CA GLU A 723 18.16 9.25 -46.06
C GLU A 723 18.33 7.74 -45.78
N ILE A 724 18.69 7.37 -44.56
CA ILE A 724 18.82 5.97 -44.15
C ILE A 724 17.44 5.38 -43.80
N MET A 725 16.66 6.10 -42.99
CA MET A 725 15.34 5.65 -42.53
C MET A 725 14.35 5.44 -43.69
N GLN A 726 14.46 6.25 -44.74
CA GLN A 726 13.56 6.22 -45.89
C GLN A 726 13.67 4.93 -46.73
N LEU A 727 14.79 4.20 -46.64
CA LEU A 727 14.99 2.89 -47.27
C LEU A 727 14.02 1.82 -46.75
N GLY A 728 13.48 1.99 -45.54
CA GLY A 728 12.41 1.17 -44.99
C GLY A 728 10.99 1.62 -45.41
N GLY A 729 10.88 2.70 -46.18
CA GLY A 729 9.63 3.33 -46.56
C GLY A 729 9.23 3.08 -48.01
N LEU A 730 8.53 4.05 -48.60
CA LEU A 730 8.03 3.99 -49.98
C LEU A 730 8.63 5.06 -50.90
N GLN A 731 9.32 6.07 -50.35
CA GLN A 731 9.76 7.26 -51.08
C GLN A 731 11.27 7.18 -51.40
N HIS A 732 11.69 6.15 -52.14
CA HIS A 732 13.05 6.01 -52.67
C HIS A 732 13.05 5.02 -53.86
N ALA A 733 14.16 4.92 -54.60
CA ALA A 733 14.27 4.08 -55.80
C ALA A 733 15.07 2.77 -55.59
N ASP A 734 15.76 2.62 -54.45
CA ASP A 734 16.58 1.46 -54.12
C ASP A 734 15.74 0.19 -53.84
N PRO A 735 16.37 -1.01 -53.82
CA PRO A 735 15.69 -2.24 -53.40
C PRO A 735 15.02 -2.06 -52.03
N ARG A 736 13.75 -2.47 -51.93
CA ARG A 736 12.95 -2.26 -50.72
C ARG A 736 13.53 -3.05 -49.54
N VAL A 737 13.83 -2.34 -48.46
CA VAL A 737 14.15 -2.97 -47.18
C VAL A 737 12.85 -3.35 -46.50
N PHE A 738 12.62 -4.64 -46.28
CA PHE A 738 11.60 -5.05 -45.33
C PHE A 738 12.08 -4.68 -43.93
N LEU A 739 11.83 -3.45 -43.47
CA LEU A 739 12.38 -2.95 -42.21
C LEU A 739 11.81 -3.72 -41.02
N LEU A 740 10.55 -3.42 -40.70
CA LEU A 740 9.77 -4.01 -39.61
C LEU A 740 8.28 -3.90 -39.95
N SER A 741 7.56 -5.01 -39.81
CA SER A 741 6.10 -5.08 -39.92
C SER A 741 5.57 -5.93 -38.78
N SER A 742 5.15 -5.28 -37.69
CA SER A 742 4.61 -5.95 -36.51
C SER A 742 3.17 -5.52 -36.27
N THR A 743 2.30 -6.50 -35.98
CA THR A 743 0.87 -6.27 -35.72
C THR A 743 0.64 -5.28 -34.58
N HIS A 744 1.53 -5.19 -33.59
CA HIS A 744 1.38 -4.32 -32.43
C HIS A 744 2.41 -3.18 -32.38
N GLY A 745 3.21 -2.97 -33.44
CA GLY A 745 4.35 -2.05 -33.41
C GLY A 745 4.01 -0.61 -33.01
N ALA A 746 2.81 -0.15 -33.38
CA ALA A 746 2.30 1.19 -33.07
C ALA A 746 1.02 1.16 -32.23
N GLU A 747 0.91 0.18 -31.31
CA GLU A 747 -0.23 0.09 -30.40
C GLU A 747 -0.45 1.39 -29.62
N THR A 748 -1.65 1.95 -29.75
CA THR A 748 -1.97 3.31 -29.32
C THR A 748 -1.78 3.55 -27.82
N LEU A 749 -2.02 2.54 -26.99
CA LEU A 749 -1.89 2.61 -25.53
C LEU A 749 -0.46 2.92 -25.08
N ALA A 750 0.50 2.22 -25.67
CA ALA A 750 1.91 2.40 -25.33
C ALA A 750 2.46 3.72 -25.88
N LEU A 751 1.94 4.19 -27.02
CA LEU A 751 2.26 5.52 -27.56
C LEU A 751 1.70 6.64 -26.67
N ALA A 752 0.47 6.52 -26.18
CA ALA A 752 -0.09 7.47 -25.22
C ALA A 752 0.72 7.52 -23.92
N ALA A 753 1.14 6.36 -23.40
CA ALA A 753 2.03 6.29 -22.24
C ALA A 753 3.37 6.97 -22.51
N ALA A 754 3.99 6.72 -23.67
CA ALA A 754 5.26 7.35 -24.04
C ALA A 754 5.15 8.86 -24.20
N MET A 755 4.09 9.36 -24.83
CA MET A 755 3.84 10.80 -24.98
C MET A 755 3.66 11.50 -23.64
N GLU A 756 2.86 10.91 -22.74
CA GLU A 756 2.67 11.45 -21.38
C GLU A 756 3.99 11.42 -20.59
N ASN A 757 4.77 10.36 -20.73
CA ASN A 757 6.08 10.25 -20.11
C ASN A 757 7.05 11.33 -20.63
N ILE A 758 7.10 11.56 -21.95
CA ILE A 758 7.88 12.67 -22.54
C ILE A 758 7.42 14.02 -21.98
N ALA A 759 6.10 14.25 -21.86
CA ALA A 759 5.56 15.49 -21.32
C ALA A 759 5.98 15.72 -19.85
N ILE A 760 5.97 14.67 -19.03
CA ILE A 760 6.44 14.73 -17.63
C ILE A 760 7.94 15.05 -17.59
N TYR A 761 8.76 14.36 -18.38
CA TYR A 761 10.20 14.64 -18.44
C TYR A 761 10.55 16.07 -18.91
N ARG A 762 9.66 16.73 -19.67
CA ARG A 762 9.82 18.14 -20.06
C ARG A 762 9.39 19.13 -18.99
N SER A 763 8.44 18.75 -18.14
CA SER A 763 7.81 19.66 -17.17
C SER A 763 8.35 19.50 -15.76
N GLU A 764 8.89 18.32 -15.43
CA GLU A 764 9.40 17.96 -14.12
C GLU A 764 10.92 17.71 -14.17
N PRO A 765 11.65 17.95 -13.06
CA PRO A 765 13.11 17.78 -12.98
C PRO A 765 13.50 16.29 -12.84
N VAL A 766 13.06 15.46 -13.78
CA VAL A 766 13.20 14.01 -13.67
C VAL A 766 14.67 13.59 -13.72
N ILE A 767 15.41 14.04 -14.73
CA ILE A 767 16.83 13.67 -14.90
C ILE A 767 17.63 14.14 -13.69
N GLU A 768 17.43 15.37 -13.27
CA GLU A 768 18.11 15.98 -12.11
C GLU A 768 17.82 15.21 -10.83
N ALA A 769 16.57 14.79 -10.62
CA ALA A 769 16.20 13.97 -9.47
C ALA A 769 16.86 12.59 -9.51
N LEU A 770 16.96 11.95 -10.68
CA LEU A 770 17.68 10.67 -10.82
C LEU A 770 19.16 10.82 -10.45
N TYR A 771 19.84 11.88 -10.91
CA TYR A 771 21.22 12.15 -10.51
C TYR A 771 21.34 12.48 -9.03
N ARG A 772 20.42 13.28 -8.48
CA ARG A 772 20.44 13.66 -7.05
C ARG A 772 20.30 12.43 -6.15
N GLN A 773 19.29 11.59 -6.39
CA GLN A 773 19.07 10.40 -5.58
C GLN A 773 20.17 9.36 -5.78
N GLY A 774 20.64 9.21 -7.01
CA GLY A 774 21.80 8.41 -7.34
C GLY A 774 23.06 8.80 -6.58
N ARG A 775 23.37 10.10 -6.55
CA ARG A 775 24.54 10.65 -5.85
C ARG A 775 24.45 10.42 -4.36
N ARG A 776 23.28 10.73 -3.76
CA ARG A 776 23.02 10.47 -2.34
C ARG A 776 23.26 9.01 -1.99
N LEU A 777 22.76 8.09 -2.81
CA LEU A 777 22.99 6.65 -2.64
C LEU A 777 24.48 6.29 -2.77
N ARG A 778 25.18 6.77 -3.80
CA ARG A 778 26.62 6.54 -3.97
C ARG A 778 27.40 7.02 -2.76
N ASP A 779 27.20 8.27 -2.35
CA ASP A 779 27.98 8.91 -1.29
C ASP A 779 27.77 8.17 0.05
N GLY A 780 26.52 7.78 0.34
CA GLY A 780 26.18 6.97 1.51
C GLY A 780 26.87 5.60 1.50
N LEU A 781 26.79 4.88 0.37
CA LEU A 781 27.47 3.58 0.22
C LEU A 781 28.99 3.71 0.31
N GLN A 782 29.58 4.72 -0.33
CA GLN A 782 31.01 4.98 -0.26
C GLN A 782 31.49 5.31 1.16
N SER A 783 30.66 5.98 1.97
CA SER A 783 30.96 6.18 3.40
C SER A 783 31.04 4.83 4.12
N ILE A 784 29.99 4.01 3.99
CA ILE A 784 29.92 2.68 4.62
C ILE A 784 31.10 1.81 4.21
N ILE A 785 31.43 1.78 2.92
CA ILE A 785 32.53 0.98 2.38
C ILE A 785 33.87 1.40 3.03
N ARG A 786 34.12 2.70 3.22
CA ARG A 786 35.32 3.20 3.91
C ARG A 786 35.30 2.85 5.40
N ASP A 787 34.18 3.08 6.07
CA ASP A 787 34.01 2.82 7.51
C ASP A 787 34.20 1.33 7.83
N LEU A 788 33.82 0.44 6.91
CA LEU A 788 34.02 -1.00 7.00
C LEU A 788 35.34 -1.50 6.40
N CYS A 789 36.17 -0.63 5.80
CA CYS A 789 37.42 -0.97 5.13
C CYS A 789 37.24 -2.02 4.00
N LEU A 790 36.24 -1.81 3.14
CA LEU A 790 35.86 -2.69 2.04
C LEU A 790 36.13 -2.09 0.65
N GLU A 791 36.94 -1.04 0.53
CA GLU A 791 37.17 -0.26 -0.69
C GLU A 791 37.65 -1.12 -1.86
N ASN A 792 38.44 -2.16 -1.57
CA ASN A 792 38.97 -3.09 -2.57
C ASN A 792 38.04 -4.28 -2.84
N HIS A 793 36.92 -4.43 -2.11
CA HIS A 793 36.08 -5.63 -2.17
C HIS A 793 34.65 -5.35 -2.63
N PHE A 794 34.08 -4.19 -2.29
CA PHE A 794 32.75 -3.79 -2.73
C PHE A 794 32.83 -2.51 -3.56
N LEU A 795 32.47 -2.61 -4.85
CA LEU A 795 32.61 -1.51 -5.79
C LEU A 795 31.25 -0.97 -6.20
N VAL A 796 31.09 0.35 -6.19
CA VAL A 796 29.91 1.07 -6.71
C VAL A 796 30.30 1.72 -8.04
N LEU A 797 29.66 1.32 -9.14
CA LEU A 797 30.08 1.59 -10.51
C LEU A 797 28.95 2.26 -11.35
N GLY A 798 29.31 2.88 -12.48
CA GLY A 798 28.39 3.61 -13.35
C GLY A 798 28.11 5.04 -12.89
N ARG A 799 27.24 5.80 -13.58
CA ARG A 799 26.80 7.14 -13.15
C ARG A 799 25.73 7.07 -12.07
N ASP A 800 25.58 8.17 -11.36
CA ASP A 800 24.64 8.35 -10.25
C ASP A 800 23.22 7.90 -10.61
N CYS A 801 22.69 8.28 -11.78
CA CYS A 801 21.34 7.89 -12.19
C CYS A 801 21.19 6.43 -12.67
N ASN A 802 22.26 5.61 -12.70
CA ASN A 802 22.26 4.21 -13.16
C ASN A 802 23.35 3.36 -12.48
N LEU A 803 23.39 3.39 -11.16
CA LEU A 803 24.40 2.67 -10.39
C LEU A 803 24.23 1.15 -10.47
N VAL A 804 25.36 0.45 -10.46
CA VAL A 804 25.46 -0.99 -10.20
C VAL A 804 26.53 -1.24 -9.14
N PHE A 805 26.55 -2.45 -8.57
CA PHE A 805 27.60 -2.84 -7.64
C PHE A 805 28.28 -4.14 -8.05
N ALA A 806 29.52 -4.29 -7.61
CA ALA A 806 30.31 -5.50 -7.76
C ALA A 806 30.88 -5.95 -6.42
N THR A 807 30.99 -7.26 -6.27
CA THR A 807 31.51 -7.92 -5.07
C THR A 807 32.71 -8.77 -5.44
N LEU A 808 33.79 -8.62 -4.68
CA LEU A 808 35.04 -9.36 -4.84
C LEU A 808 35.30 -10.26 -3.62
N ASP A 809 35.77 -11.47 -3.85
CA ASP A 809 36.20 -12.40 -2.80
C ASP A 809 37.52 -11.97 -2.13
N GLN A 810 38.03 -12.80 -1.22
CA GLN A 810 39.28 -12.55 -0.51
C GLN A 810 40.51 -12.43 -1.44
N GLN A 811 40.44 -13.02 -2.63
CA GLN A 811 41.47 -12.96 -3.65
C GLN A 811 41.23 -11.82 -4.65
N LEU A 812 40.27 -10.94 -4.37
CA LEU A 812 39.86 -9.80 -5.20
C LEU A 812 39.27 -10.21 -6.56
N ASN A 813 38.78 -11.45 -6.69
CA ASN A 813 38.08 -11.90 -7.89
C ASN A 813 36.58 -11.64 -7.79
N ARG A 814 35.93 -11.33 -8.93
CA ARG A 814 34.47 -11.18 -9.00
C ARG A 814 33.78 -12.44 -8.51
N SER A 815 32.93 -12.31 -7.49
CA SER A 815 32.29 -13.45 -6.84
C SER A 815 30.77 -13.36 -6.82
N GLN A 816 30.12 -14.35 -7.45
CA GLN A 816 28.67 -14.51 -7.42
C GLN A 816 28.15 -14.92 -6.04
N ALA A 817 28.91 -15.72 -5.27
CA ALA A 817 28.52 -16.12 -3.93
C ALA A 817 28.39 -14.90 -3.00
N PHE A 818 29.39 -14.02 -3.03
CA PHE A 818 29.36 -12.75 -2.29
C PHE A 818 28.27 -11.79 -2.80
N ARG A 819 28.04 -11.73 -4.12
CA ARG A 819 26.91 -10.96 -4.68
C ARG A 819 25.57 -11.47 -4.16
N THR A 820 25.40 -12.78 -4.14
CA THR A 820 24.18 -13.45 -3.65
C THR A 820 23.96 -13.18 -2.18
N LEU A 821 25.03 -13.20 -1.38
CA LEU A 821 24.99 -12.90 0.05
C LEU A 821 24.52 -11.45 0.30
N VAL A 822 25.05 -10.47 -0.45
CA VAL A 822 24.57 -9.07 -0.32
C VAL A 822 23.08 -8.98 -0.65
N LEU A 823 22.65 -9.60 -1.76
CA LEU A 823 21.23 -9.59 -2.13
C LEU A 823 20.35 -10.27 -1.06
N GLN A 824 20.80 -11.41 -0.51
CA GLN A 824 20.10 -12.12 0.56
C GLN A 824 19.87 -11.19 1.76
N GLU A 825 20.90 -10.48 2.19
CA GLU A 825 20.84 -9.58 3.34
C GLU A 825 19.99 -8.33 3.09
N LEU A 826 20.01 -7.79 1.87
CA LEU A 826 19.14 -6.68 1.48
C LEU A 826 17.66 -7.09 1.44
N ILE A 827 17.38 -8.27 0.88
CA ILE A 827 16.02 -8.82 0.81
C ILE A 827 15.45 -9.05 2.21
N ARG A 828 16.25 -9.57 3.16
CA ARG A 828 15.86 -9.67 4.58
C ARG A 828 15.44 -8.33 5.19
N ARG A 829 15.91 -7.23 4.62
CA ARG A 829 15.67 -5.86 5.09
C ARG A 829 14.67 -5.11 4.21
N GLY A 830 13.95 -5.79 3.31
CA GLY A 830 12.96 -5.14 2.46
C GLY A 830 13.55 -4.26 1.37
N VAL A 831 14.74 -4.59 0.88
CA VAL A 831 15.35 -3.95 -0.29
C VAL A 831 15.57 -4.99 -1.38
N LEU A 832 14.87 -4.85 -2.50
CA LEU A 832 15.05 -5.66 -3.70
C LEU A 832 15.95 -4.89 -4.67
N ALA A 833 17.26 -5.10 -4.57
CA ALA A 833 18.26 -4.31 -5.30
C ALA A 833 19.26 -5.18 -6.08
N PRO A 834 18.85 -5.85 -7.18
CA PRO A 834 19.80 -6.51 -8.10
C PRO A 834 20.76 -5.51 -8.76
N SER A 835 20.40 -4.23 -8.78
CA SER A 835 21.26 -3.10 -9.13
C SER A 835 20.87 -1.90 -8.25
N LEU A 836 21.47 -0.74 -8.45
CA LEU A 836 21.22 0.47 -7.65
C LEU A 836 20.62 1.59 -8.51
N VAL A 837 19.94 1.21 -9.59
CA VAL A 837 19.33 2.16 -10.52
C VAL A 837 18.07 2.75 -9.89
N VAL A 838 18.08 4.06 -9.71
CA VAL A 838 16.99 4.84 -9.12
C VAL A 838 15.89 5.18 -10.14
N SER A 839 14.72 5.52 -9.59
CA SER A 839 13.56 6.08 -10.30
C SER A 839 13.15 7.41 -9.68
N TYR A 840 12.35 8.20 -10.40
CA TYR A 840 11.88 9.53 -9.97
C TYR A 840 11.08 9.48 -8.66
N SER A 841 10.40 8.36 -8.40
CA SER A 841 9.60 8.16 -7.18
C SER A 841 10.42 7.83 -5.93
N HIS A 842 11.73 7.60 -6.03
CA HIS A 842 12.55 7.39 -4.85
C HIS A 842 12.67 8.69 -4.05
N THR A 843 12.24 8.64 -2.80
CA THR A 843 12.40 9.76 -1.86
C THR A 843 13.75 9.68 -1.15
N ASP A 844 14.15 10.77 -0.50
CA ASP A 844 15.36 10.80 0.31
C ASP A 844 15.31 9.73 1.42
N ALA A 845 14.12 9.51 2.00
CA ALA A 845 13.90 8.48 3.01
C ALA A 845 14.10 7.06 2.46
N ASP A 846 13.73 6.81 1.20
CA ASP A 846 13.94 5.51 0.57
C ASP A 846 15.42 5.22 0.34
N ILE A 847 16.21 6.22 -0.12
CA ILE A 847 17.65 6.01 -0.26
C ILE A 847 18.33 5.92 1.11
N ASP A 848 17.92 6.70 2.11
CA ASP A 848 18.50 6.66 3.46
C ASP A 848 18.27 5.31 4.14
N TYR A 849 17.07 4.75 3.97
CA TYR A 849 16.78 3.40 4.42
C TYR A 849 17.65 2.36 3.69
N THR A 850 17.79 2.50 2.37
CA THR A 850 18.62 1.59 1.57
C THR A 850 20.09 1.65 1.96
N ILE A 851 20.64 2.85 2.21
CA ILE A 851 21.99 3.05 2.74
C ILE A 851 22.14 2.31 4.08
N SER A 852 21.18 2.45 4.98
CA SER A 852 21.18 1.74 6.28
C SER A 852 21.15 0.22 6.10
N ALA A 853 20.31 -0.30 5.20
CA ALA A 853 20.24 -1.73 4.91
C ALA A 853 21.55 -2.27 4.32
N PHE A 854 22.25 -1.48 3.50
CA PHE A 854 23.58 -1.82 3.01
C PHE A 854 24.64 -1.82 4.10
N ALA A 855 24.57 -0.91 5.08
CA ALA A 855 25.52 -0.90 6.20
C ALA A 855 25.52 -2.26 6.91
N GLU A 856 24.34 -2.76 7.27
CA GLU A 856 24.20 -4.07 7.90
C GLU A 856 24.56 -5.23 6.97
N ALA A 857 24.17 -5.18 5.68
CA ALA A 857 24.51 -6.23 4.72
C ALA A 857 26.03 -6.34 4.49
N LEU A 858 26.74 -5.21 4.48
CA LEU A 858 28.18 -5.17 4.28
C LEU A 858 28.98 -5.57 5.53
N GLU A 859 28.39 -5.48 6.73
CA GLU A 859 28.97 -6.11 7.92
C GLU A 859 29.01 -7.64 7.79
N VAL A 860 27.91 -8.25 7.33
CA VAL A 860 27.84 -9.69 7.06
C VAL A 860 28.83 -10.07 5.95
N TYR A 861 28.91 -9.26 4.88
CA TYR A 861 29.92 -9.42 3.83
C TYR A 861 31.35 -9.45 4.37
N LYS A 862 31.69 -8.50 5.25
CA LYS A 862 33.01 -8.39 5.88
C LYS A 862 33.34 -9.61 6.74
N LEU A 863 32.36 -10.12 7.48
CA LEU A 863 32.52 -11.36 8.25
C LEU A 863 32.72 -12.58 7.33
N ALA A 864 31.95 -12.67 6.25
CA ALA A 864 32.08 -13.72 5.23
C ALA A 864 33.47 -13.70 4.55
N LEU A 865 34.07 -12.52 4.32
CA LEU A 865 35.45 -12.44 3.85
C LEU A 865 36.45 -13.08 4.83
N ARG A 866 36.23 -12.97 6.14
CA ARG A 866 37.14 -13.52 7.16
C ARG A 866 36.96 -15.01 7.38
N HIS A 867 35.71 -15.45 7.41
CA HIS A 867 35.36 -16.78 7.87
C HIS A 867 35.07 -17.74 6.70
N GLY A 868 34.63 -17.23 5.55
CA GLY A 868 34.16 -18.03 4.43
C GLY A 868 32.69 -17.71 4.13
N VAL A 869 32.34 -17.62 2.84
CA VAL A 869 31.01 -17.18 2.38
C VAL A 869 29.93 -18.22 2.67
N GLU A 870 30.30 -19.49 2.66
CA GLU A 870 29.46 -20.66 2.93
C GLU A 870 28.87 -20.70 4.34
N MET A 871 29.46 -19.98 5.30
CA MET A 871 28.91 -19.85 6.66
C MET A 871 27.75 -18.85 6.77
N TYR A 872 27.58 -17.97 5.79
CA TYR A 872 26.58 -16.89 5.82
C TYR A 872 25.59 -16.95 4.66
N LEU A 873 26.00 -17.50 3.52
CA LEU A 873 25.14 -17.68 2.37
C LEU A 873 24.19 -18.86 2.61
N GLU A 874 22.90 -18.63 2.44
CA GLU A 874 21.88 -19.65 2.54
C GLU A 874 21.47 -20.12 1.15
N GLY A 875 21.76 -21.39 0.86
CA GLY A 875 21.46 -22.00 -0.43
C GLY A 875 22.55 -21.74 -1.47
N ARG A 876 22.17 -21.83 -2.75
CA ARG A 876 23.14 -21.70 -3.85
C ARG A 876 23.46 -20.25 -4.22
N PRO A 877 24.68 -19.97 -4.73
CA PRO A 877 24.96 -18.72 -5.43
C PRO A 877 24.07 -18.51 -6.66
N SER A 878 23.85 -17.25 -7.02
CA SER A 878 23.34 -16.83 -8.32
C SER A 878 24.32 -17.19 -9.44
N LYS A 879 23.80 -17.35 -10.66
CA LYS A 879 24.57 -17.71 -11.85
C LYS A 879 24.52 -16.58 -12.88
N PRO A 880 25.60 -16.30 -13.62
CA PRO A 880 25.54 -15.35 -14.74
C PRO A 880 24.48 -15.76 -15.77
N VAL A 881 23.73 -14.79 -16.31
CA VAL A 881 22.70 -15.06 -17.34
C VAL A 881 23.30 -15.77 -18.55
N PHE A 882 24.34 -15.19 -19.17
CA PHE A 882 24.99 -15.79 -20.33
C PHE A 882 26.00 -16.85 -19.91
N ARG A 883 25.63 -18.10 -20.13
CA ARG A 883 26.45 -19.29 -19.88
C ARG A 883 26.04 -20.40 -20.83
N GLN A 884 26.96 -21.31 -21.09
CA GLN A 884 26.70 -22.42 -22.02
C GLN A 884 25.83 -23.53 -21.40
N PHE A 885 25.93 -23.74 -20.08
CA PHE A 885 25.23 -24.81 -19.36
C PHE A 885 24.58 -24.29 -18.08
N ASN A 886 23.45 -24.91 -17.70
CA ASN A 886 22.67 -24.57 -16.51
C ASN A 886 23.16 -25.27 -15.26
#